data_AF-A0A663E7C5-F1
#
_entry.id   AF-A0A663E7C5-F1
#
_cell.length_a   1.000
_cell.length_b   1.000
_cell.length_c   1.000
_cell.angle_alpha   90.00
_cell.angle_beta   90.00
_cell.angle_gamma   90.00
#
_symmetry.space_group_name_H-M   'P 1'
#
loop_
_entity.id
_entity.type
_entity.pdbx_description
1 polymer ?
#
loop_
_entity_poly.entity_id
_entity_poly.type
_entity_poly.pdbx_seq_one_letter_code
_entity_poly.pdbx_strand_id
1 'polypeptide(L)'
;TKLAAGAWTVSERRRVSIINCRWLCVKKPPVFYLNYRNIQGKGIATPTLLLAFSKFPEQESQDISQAAERMEMSIQVLKQKVCQKHKRSLHPTDILSADLLAMIANISGCLPYMLPPKCPNNCLANKYRLITGACNNREHPRWGASNTALARWLPPAYEDGLSQPRGWDPSIRYNGVQLPLVREVTRKIIHVSNEAVTEDNLYSDIIMVWGQYIDHDIAFTPQSTSRTTFLNGMECQMTCEKQNPCFPIKIITLRDYIPKIIGPDAFNLYIGLYTGYDPTMNPTVSNIFSTAAFRFGHATIQPIVRRLNAQYLDDPELPNLHLHEVFFSPWRLIKEGGLDPLLRGLLAHSAKLQVQDQLLNEELTEKLFVLSNNGSLDLASLNLQRGRDHGLPGYNDWREFCGLPKLETHTDLNTIITNHNVTEKIMELYHNPSNIDVWLGGLVEDFLPGARTGPLFACIIGKQMKALRDGDRFWWENDNVFTEAQKHELKKHSLSRVICDNTGISEVPADAFQLGKFPQDFKHCDNIPGMNLEAWQEFYQEEEICGTPKSVENGDFVYCSEFGKSTVTYSCQYGFRLQGAEQLTCTNKGWNFEAPVCIDINECENEINPPCSPSTKCINTKGSYKCLHTDPYKLSEDGRTCLGNAHFLFPVSANTLVMTCGITLSLIINCRKKTENDNSPAKKLPSCKQTDVFHDMTYIQSIFQLWFRTT
;
A
#
# COMPACT_ATOMS: atom_id res chain seq x y z
N THR A 1 -47.94 31.68 20.87
CA THR A 1 -48.48 31.55 22.25
C THR A 1 -47.35 31.03 23.13
N LYS A 2 -46.79 31.81 24.07
CA LYS A 2 -47.27 32.02 25.47
C LYS A 2 -47.42 30.69 26.22
N LEU A 3 -46.74 30.39 27.35
CA LEU A 3 -45.85 31.12 28.29
C LEU A 3 -44.76 30.12 28.80
N ALA A 4 -43.48 30.47 29.05
CA ALA A 4 -42.88 31.16 30.22
C ALA A 4 -43.07 30.44 31.58
N ALA A 5 -42.15 30.48 32.57
CA ALA A 5 -40.71 30.78 32.63
C ALA A 5 -40.17 30.49 34.07
N GLY A 6 -38.86 30.25 34.24
CA GLY A 6 -38.19 30.18 35.55
C GLY A 6 -37.12 29.08 35.63
N ALA A 7 -35.96 29.26 36.27
CA ALA A 7 -35.38 30.46 36.88
C ALA A 7 -33.85 30.44 36.77
N TRP A 8 -33.20 31.62 36.80
CA TRP A 8 -31.74 31.74 36.80
C TRP A 8 -31.17 31.75 38.23
N THR A 9 -30.06 31.05 38.45
CA THR A 9 -29.07 31.37 39.49
C THR A 9 -27.69 31.51 38.82
N VAL A 10 -26.75 32.21 39.47
CA VAL A 10 -25.64 32.88 38.78
C VAL A 10 -24.28 32.38 39.26
N SER A 11 -23.57 31.62 38.41
CA SER A 11 -22.14 31.30 38.61
C SER A 11 -21.31 31.24 37.32
N GLU A 12 -21.84 31.62 36.16
CA GLU A 12 -21.19 31.36 34.86
C GLU A 12 -21.23 32.55 33.88
N ARG A 13 -20.41 33.58 34.15
CA ARG A 13 -20.14 34.70 33.22
C ARG A 13 -18.69 35.21 33.26
N ARG A 14 -17.72 34.35 32.91
CA ARG A 14 -16.38 34.75 32.42
C ARG A 14 -15.78 33.77 31.39
N ARG A 15 -16.50 33.52 30.29
CA ARG A 15 -15.95 32.96 29.02
C ARG A 15 -16.80 33.44 27.83
N VAL A 16 -16.38 34.53 27.20
CA VAL A 16 -16.90 35.05 25.93
C VAL A 16 -15.69 35.59 25.14
N SER A 17 -15.73 35.51 23.81
CA SER A 17 -14.73 36.09 22.89
C SER A 17 -13.37 35.40 22.72
N ILE A 18 -13.33 34.06 22.66
CA ILE A 18 -12.45 33.36 21.70
C ILE A 18 -13.26 32.25 21.00
N ILE A 19 -14.00 32.61 19.95
CA ILE A 19 -14.62 31.65 19.02
C ILE A 19 -14.36 32.18 17.60
N ASN A 20 -13.24 31.78 17.01
CA ASN A 20 -13.00 31.97 15.58
C ASN A 20 -12.06 30.92 14.94
N CYS A 21 -11.91 29.74 15.57
CA CYS A 21 -11.45 28.55 14.85
C CYS A 21 -12.66 27.92 14.16
N ARG A 22 -12.67 27.96 12.82
CA ARG A 22 -13.86 27.70 12.00
C ARG A 22 -14.12 26.19 11.85
N TRP A 23 -14.72 25.58 12.87
CA TRP A 23 -15.26 24.22 12.82
C TRP A 23 -16.26 24.05 11.66
N LEU A 24 -15.78 23.57 10.53
CA LEU A 24 -16.61 23.16 9.40
C LEU A 24 -16.94 21.68 9.56
N CYS A 25 -18.10 21.40 10.16
CA CYS A 25 -18.66 20.05 10.21
C CYS A 25 -18.86 19.52 8.79
N VAL A 26 -18.00 18.61 8.34
CA VAL A 26 -18.10 17.94 7.04
C VAL A 26 -19.36 17.08 7.04
N LYS A 27 -20.44 17.59 6.44
CA LYS A 27 -21.73 16.88 6.30
C LYS A 27 -21.59 15.70 5.33
N LYS A 28 -21.18 14.55 5.88
CA LYS A 28 -20.92 13.26 5.22
C LYS A 28 -19.66 13.29 4.31
N PRO A 29 -18.83 12.22 4.30
CA PRO A 29 -17.62 12.18 3.49
C PRO A 29 -17.95 12.06 1.98
N PRO A 30 -17.48 12.97 1.11
CA PRO A 30 -17.69 12.88 -0.34
C PRO A 30 -16.92 11.72 -1.00
N VAL A 31 -15.80 11.32 -0.38
CA VAL A 31 -14.80 10.37 -0.91
C VAL A 31 -15.42 9.05 -1.38
N PHE A 32 -16.37 8.49 -0.62
CA PHE A 32 -17.01 7.22 -0.98
C PHE A 32 -17.89 7.30 -2.24
N TYR A 33 -18.55 8.44 -2.48
CA TYR A 33 -19.39 8.62 -3.65
C TYR A 33 -18.59 8.90 -4.92
N LEU A 34 -17.42 9.54 -4.81
CA LEU A 34 -16.49 9.69 -5.94
C LEU A 34 -15.98 8.34 -6.45
N ASN A 35 -15.55 7.44 -5.55
CA ASN A 35 -14.96 6.16 -5.95
C ASN A 35 -15.97 5.15 -6.49
N TYR A 36 -17.15 4.98 -5.88
CA TYR A 36 -18.10 3.95 -6.31
C TYR A 36 -18.70 4.19 -7.71
N ARG A 37 -18.68 5.45 -8.20
CA ARG A 37 -19.46 5.86 -9.37
C ARG A 37 -18.62 6.07 -10.63
N ASN A 38 -17.32 6.36 -10.50
CA ASN A 38 -16.35 6.59 -11.60
C ASN A 38 -16.02 5.32 -12.46
N ILE A 39 -16.84 4.27 -12.34
CA ILE A 39 -16.60 2.89 -12.81
C ILE A 39 -17.53 2.53 -13.97
N GLN A 40 -18.83 2.86 -13.84
CA GLN A 40 -19.86 2.43 -14.79
C GLN A 40 -19.65 3.00 -16.20
N GLY A 41 -18.94 4.13 -16.33
CA GLY A 41 -18.57 4.71 -17.62
C GLY A 41 -17.43 4.01 -18.38
N LYS A 42 -16.69 3.11 -17.74
CA LYS A 42 -15.44 2.53 -18.28
C LYS A 42 -15.51 1.04 -18.64
N GLY A 43 -16.69 0.43 -18.57
CA GLY A 43 -16.86 -1.01 -18.87
C GLY A 43 -16.23 -1.94 -17.82
N ILE A 44 -15.92 -1.42 -16.63
CA ILE A 44 -15.31 -2.18 -15.53
C ILE A 44 -16.45 -2.84 -14.72
N ALA A 45 -16.53 -4.17 -14.80
CA ALA A 45 -17.79 -4.89 -14.59
C ALA A 45 -18.21 -5.18 -13.13
N THR A 46 -17.34 -4.96 -12.13
CA THR A 46 -17.60 -5.38 -10.74
C THR A 46 -17.05 -4.41 -9.69
N PRO A 47 -17.68 -4.31 -8.49
CA PRO A 47 -17.11 -3.59 -7.34
C PRO A 47 -15.73 -4.15 -6.93
N THR A 48 -15.50 -5.44 -7.17
CA THR A 48 -14.23 -6.16 -7.03
C THR A 48 -13.07 -5.44 -7.74
N LEU A 49 -13.30 -4.89 -8.95
CA LEU A 49 -12.29 -4.16 -9.72
C LEU A 49 -12.03 -2.73 -9.22
N LEU A 50 -12.96 -2.07 -8.51
CA LEU A 50 -12.69 -0.80 -7.83
C LEU A 50 -11.53 -0.93 -6.84
N LEU A 51 -11.40 -2.11 -6.24
CA LEU A 51 -10.53 -2.38 -5.10
C LEU A 51 -9.16 -2.93 -5.49
N ALA A 52 -8.97 -3.17 -6.79
CA ALA A 52 -7.64 -3.25 -7.36
C ALA A 52 -6.96 -1.87 -7.37
N PHE A 53 -7.73 -0.77 -7.41
CA PHE A 53 -7.17 0.60 -7.49
C PHE A 53 -6.23 0.93 -6.32
N SER A 54 -6.59 0.56 -5.08
CA SER A 54 -5.73 0.74 -3.90
C SER A 54 -4.61 -0.30 -3.77
N LYS A 55 -4.34 -1.10 -4.81
CA LYS A 55 -3.17 -1.99 -4.95
C LYS A 55 -2.44 -1.84 -6.29
N PHE A 56 -2.88 -0.95 -7.19
CA PHE A 56 -2.12 -0.63 -8.39
C PHE A 56 -1.01 0.37 -8.04
N PRO A 57 0.23 0.16 -8.53
CA PRO A 57 1.29 1.15 -8.39
C PRO A 57 0.93 2.47 -9.11
N GLU A 58 1.37 3.61 -8.55
CA GLU A 58 1.26 4.92 -9.19
C GLU A 58 1.99 4.96 -10.54
N GLN A 59 1.66 5.94 -11.39
CA GLN A 59 2.21 6.01 -12.76
C GLN A 59 3.76 6.11 -12.75
N GLU A 60 4.34 6.92 -11.86
CA GLU A 60 5.81 6.98 -11.68
C GLU A 60 6.40 5.61 -11.33
N SER A 61 5.77 4.87 -10.40
CA SER A 61 6.18 3.52 -10.02
C SER A 61 6.09 2.53 -11.18
N GLN A 62 5.08 2.65 -12.05
CA GLN A 62 4.94 1.84 -13.27
C GLN A 62 6.03 2.16 -14.30
N ASP A 63 6.31 3.45 -14.53
CA ASP A 63 7.28 3.89 -15.53
C ASP A 63 8.71 3.49 -15.12
N ILE A 64 9.04 3.61 -13.82
CA ILE A 64 10.29 3.12 -13.22
C ILE A 64 10.41 1.60 -13.37
N SER A 65 9.34 0.86 -13.10
CA SER A 65 9.33 -0.61 -13.23
C SER A 65 9.55 -1.04 -14.68
N GLN A 66 8.86 -0.42 -15.64
CA GLN A 66 9.05 -0.69 -17.07
C GLN A 66 10.46 -0.32 -17.55
N ALA A 67 11.05 0.77 -17.05
CA ALA A 67 12.42 1.14 -17.37
C ALA A 67 13.41 0.08 -16.86
N ALA A 68 13.22 -0.41 -15.63
CA ALA A 68 14.03 -1.49 -15.06
C ALA A 68 13.90 -2.81 -15.86
N GLU A 69 12.69 -3.23 -16.22
CA GLU A 69 12.44 -4.40 -17.07
C GLU A 69 13.17 -4.29 -18.43
N ARG A 70 13.15 -3.10 -19.06
CA ARG A 70 13.87 -2.83 -20.32
C ARG A 70 15.39 -2.89 -20.15
N MET A 71 15.90 -2.41 -19.01
CA MET A 71 17.33 -2.45 -18.70
C MET A 71 17.81 -3.89 -18.47
N GLU A 72 17.09 -4.66 -17.67
CA GLU A 72 17.43 -6.06 -17.39
C GLU A 72 17.40 -6.91 -18.67
N MET A 73 16.32 -6.83 -19.46
CA MET A 73 16.19 -7.56 -20.73
C MET A 73 17.34 -7.22 -21.69
N SER A 74 17.76 -5.95 -21.74
CA SER A 74 18.91 -5.51 -22.54
C SER A 74 20.22 -6.13 -22.05
N ILE A 75 20.45 -6.18 -20.74
CA ILE A 75 21.63 -6.80 -20.12
C ILE A 75 21.64 -8.33 -20.37
N GLN A 76 20.51 -9.02 -20.22
CA GLN A 76 20.40 -10.46 -20.49
C GLN A 76 20.72 -10.79 -21.96
N VAL A 77 20.16 -10.04 -22.93
CA VAL A 77 20.42 -10.23 -24.37
C VAL A 77 21.90 -9.98 -24.71
N LEU A 78 22.56 -9.03 -24.05
CA LEU A 78 24.00 -8.79 -24.21
C LEU A 78 24.83 -9.92 -23.60
N LYS A 79 24.53 -10.37 -22.37
CA LYS A 79 25.16 -11.53 -21.70
C LYS A 79 25.13 -12.77 -22.60
N GLN A 80 23.97 -13.10 -23.19
CA GLN A 80 23.84 -14.21 -24.14
C GLN A 80 24.74 -14.06 -25.37
N LYS A 81 24.74 -12.89 -26.03
CA LYS A 81 25.56 -12.65 -27.24
C LYS A 81 27.07 -12.67 -26.97
N VAL A 82 27.52 -12.20 -25.80
CA VAL A 82 28.95 -12.24 -25.43
C VAL A 82 29.37 -13.66 -25.06
N CYS A 83 28.58 -14.40 -24.28
CA CYS A 83 28.89 -15.80 -23.94
C CYS A 83 28.97 -16.69 -25.19
N GLN A 84 28.05 -16.52 -26.16
CA GLN A 84 28.11 -17.19 -27.47
C GLN A 84 29.41 -16.89 -28.23
N LYS A 85 29.93 -15.66 -28.13
CA LYS A 85 31.16 -15.21 -28.81
C LYS A 85 32.45 -15.69 -28.14
N HIS A 86 32.46 -15.89 -26.82
CA HIS A 86 33.69 -16.17 -26.05
C HIS A 86 33.80 -17.58 -25.44
N LYS A 87 32.77 -18.44 -25.54
CA LYS A 87 32.81 -19.85 -25.10
C LYS A 87 33.28 -20.08 -23.64
N ARG A 88 33.10 -19.08 -22.77
CA ARG A 88 33.38 -19.14 -21.33
C ARG A 88 32.24 -18.48 -20.58
N SER A 89 31.95 -18.99 -19.39
CA SER A 89 31.23 -18.20 -18.38
C SER A 89 32.14 -17.08 -17.89
N LEU A 90 31.60 -15.87 -17.80
CA LEU A 90 32.27 -14.67 -17.29
C LEU A 90 31.29 -13.99 -16.33
N HIS A 91 31.81 -13.30 -15.31
CA HIS A 91 30.96 -12.65 -14.31
C HIS A 91 30.22 -11.45 -14.93
N PRO A 92 28.96 -11.15 -14.56
CA PRO A 92 28.18 -10.09 -15.23
C PRO A 92 28.84 -8.71 -15.21
N THR A 93 29.58 -8.40 -14.15
CA THR A 93 30.38 -7.17 -13.98
C THR A 93 31.54 -7.03 -14.95
N ASP A 94 32.03 -8.15 -15.49
CA ASP A 94 33.28 -8.21 -16.25
C ASP A 94 33.02 -8.12 -17.77
N ILE A 95 31.74 -8.10 -18.15
CA ILE A 95 31.26 -8.17 -19.54
C ILE A 95 30.88 -6.78 -20.09
N LEU A 96 30.44 -5.86 -19.24
CA LEU A 96 29.90 -4.54 -19.63
C LEU A 96 30.67 -3.42 -18.92
N SER A 97 31.23 -2.47 -19.68
CA SER A 97 31.86 -1.29 -19.07
C SER A 97 30.83 -0.37 -18.41
N ALA A 98 31.28 0.48 -17.49
CA ALA A 98 30.43 1.49 -16.85
C ALA A 98 29.72 2.40 -17.89
N ASP A 99 30.42 2.78 -18.98
CA ASP A 99 29.86 3.59 -20.07
C ASP A 99 28.74 2.86 -20.82
N LEU A 100 28.90 1.55 -21.03
CA LEU A 100 27.89 0.72 -21.69
C LEU A 100 26.68 0.51 -20.79
N LEU A 101 26.87 0.32 -19.48
CA LEU A 101 25.79 0.27 -18.50
C LEU A 101 25.04 1.61 -18.41
N ALA A 102 25.76 2.74 -18.41
CA ALA A 102 25.16 4.08 -18.46
C ALA A 102 24.38 4.33 -19.76
N MET A 103 24.89 3.86 -20.90
CA MET A 103 24.20 3.93 -22.19
C MET A 103 22.91 3.08 -22.18
N ILE A 104 22.94 1.86 -21.64
CA ILE A 104 21.76 1.00 -21.50
C ILE A 104 20.73 1.67 -20.57
N ALA A 105 21.17 2.19 -19.42
CA ALA A 105 20.29 2.88 -18.47
C ALA A 105 19.66 4.15 -19.05
N ASN A 106 20.35 4.85 -19.96
CA ASN A 106 19.78 5.98 -20.69
C ASN A 106 18.71 5.53 -21.70
N ILE A 107 19.00 4.48 -22.49
CA ILE A 107 18.10 3.95 -23.53
C ILE A 107 16.87 3.25 -22.93
N SER A 108 17.00 2.60 -21.77
CA SER A 108 15.88 1.96 -21.07
C SER A 108 14.90 2.96 -20.45
N GLY A 109 15.37 4.18 -20.15
CA GLY A 109 14.67 5.18 -19.34
C GLY A 109 15.02 5.16 -17.84
N CYS A 110 15.97 4.33 -17.39
CA CYS A 110 16.36 4.27 -15.98
C CYS A 110 17.14 5.51 -15.49
N LEU A 111 17.95 6.13 -16.36
CA LEU A 111 18.95 7.13 -15.96
C LEU A 111 18.37 8.32 -15.16
N PRO A 112 17.21 8.94 -15.52
CA PRO A 112 16.60 10.00 -14.70
C PRO A 112 16.30 9.56 -13.27
N TYR A 113 15.87 8.30 -13.10
CA TYR A 113 15.53 7.70 -11.80
C TYR A 113 16.77 7.19 -11.03
N MET A 114 17.95 7.20 -11.63
CA MET A 114 19.22 6.89 -10.97
C MET A 114 19.93 8.14 -10.42
N LEU A 115 19.72 9.32 -11.03
CA LEU A 115 20.33 10.57 -10.59
C LEU A 115 19.72 11.05 -9.25
N PRO A 116 20.51 11.61 -8.31
CA PRO A 116 19.97 12.13 -7.04
C PRO A 116 19.10 13.38 -7.27
N PRO A 117 17.93 13.49 -6.61
CA PRO A 117 17.11 14.70 -6.69
C PRO A 117 17.81 15.90 -6.05
N LYS A 118 17.55 17.11 -6.58
CA LYS A 118 18.02 18.36 -5.97
C LYS A 118 17.17 18.67 -4.74
N CYS A 119 17.80 18.78 -3.58
CA CYS A 119 17.08 19.06 -2.36
C CYS A 119 16.73 20.55 -2.21
N PRO A 120 15.45 20.91 -1.98
CA PRO A 120 15.08 22.28 -1.63
C PRO A 120 15.71 22.69 -0.30
N ASN A 121 16.20 23.93 -0.23
CA ASN A 121 16.77 24.55 0.96
C ASN A 121 15.97 25.81 1.30
N ASN A 122 14.70 25.60 1.64
CA ASN A 122 13.75 26.60 2.13
C ASN A 122 13.15 26.12 3.47
N CYS A 123 12.41 27.00 4.16
CA CYS A 123 11.85 26.66 5.46
C CYS A 123 10.93 25.42 5.42
N LEU A 124 10.08 25.29 4.39
CA LEU A 124 9.16 24.15 4.30
C LEU A 124 9.91 22.81 4.23
N ALA A 125 11.03 22.74 3.50
CA ALA A 125 11.90 21.56 3.44
C ALA A 125 12.78 21.32 4.69
N ASN A 126 12.86 22.32 5.58
CA ASN A 126 13.48 22.20 6.90
C ASN A 126 12.45 21.74 7.96
N LYS A 127 11.23 22.30 7.96
CA LYS A 127 10.14 22.04 8.92
C LYS A 127 9.34 20.76 8.61
N TYR A 128 9.26 20.34 7.33
CA TYR A 128 8.41 19.21 6.89
C TYR A 128 9.13 18.22 5.97
N ARG A 129 8.65 16.97 5.99
CA ARG A 129 9.09 15.88 5.09
C ARG A 129 8.56 16.11 3.67
N LEU A 130 9.31 15.72 2.66
CA LEU A 130 8.78 15.52 1.31
C LEU A 130 7.96 14.22 1.27
N ILE A 131 6.86 14.19 0.50
CA ILE A 131 5.97 13.02 0.36
C ILE A 131 6.74 11.78 -0.13
N THR A 132 7.70 11.96 -1.04
CA THR A 132 8.55 10.88 -1.58
C THR A 132 9.62 10.37 -0.61
N GLY A 133 9.71 10.90 0.63
CA GLY A 133 10.77 10.58 1.59
C GLY A 133 12.17 11.12 1.24
N ALA A 134 12.36 11.59 0.00
CA ALA A 134 13.62 12.14 -0.48
C ALA A 134 14.09 13.35 0.34
N CYS A 135 15.41 13.60 0.34
CA CYS A 135 16.04 14.72 1.07
C CYS A 135 15.81 14.73 2.60
N ASN A 136 15.42 13.57 3.16
CA ASN A 136 15.53 13.29 4.59
C ASN A 136 17.01 13.37 4.99
N ASN A 137 17.83 12.44 4.48
CA ASN A 137 19.27 12.60 4.44
C ASN A 137 19.65 13.64 3.37
N ARG A 138 20.55 14.58 3.71
CA ARG A 138 20.99 15.68 2.82
C ARG A 138 22.20 15.31 1.95
N GLU A 139 23.04 14.37 2.39
CA GLU A 139 24.22 13.88 1.66
C GLU A 139 23.87 12.73 0.71
N HIS A 140 22.86 11.93 1.09
CA HIS A 140 22.31 10.84 0.29
C HIS A 140 20.80 11.02 0.05
N PRO A 141 20.37 11.94 -0.85
CA PRO A 141 18.96 12.33 -1.03
C PRO A 141 17.95 11.24 -1.39
N ARG A 142 18.40 10.03 -1.75
CA ARG A 142 17.56 8.87 -2.09
C ARG A 142 17.45 7.82 -0.95
N TRP A 143 18.19 7.96 0.15
CA TRP A 143 18.06 7.02 1.27
C TRP A 143 16.71 7.19 1.96
N GLY A 144 15.97 6.10 2.12
CA GLY A 144 14.59 6.09 2.63
C GLY A 144 13.54 6.71 1.69
N ALA A 145 13.87 6.98 0.42
CA ALA A 145 12.93 7.55 -0.55
C ALA A 145 12.07 6.45 -1.22
N SER A 146 10.82 6.78 -1.53
CA SER A 146 9.91 5.91 -2.32
C SER A 146 10.45 5.71 -3.74
N ASN A 147 9.95 4.66 -4.41
CA ASN A 147 10.38 4.29 -5.78
C ASN A 147 11.91 4.08 -5.92
N THR A 148 12.57 3.63 -4.85
CA THR A 148 13.99 3.20 -4.85
C THR A 148 14.13 1.70 -4.58
N ALA A 149 15.28 1.13 -4.94
CA ALA A 149 15.56 -0.29 -4.72
C ALA A 149 15.77 -0.61 -3.23
N LEU A 150 15.18 -1.71 -2.76
CA LEU A 150 15.38 -2.24 -1.41
C LEU A 150 16.87 -2.52 -1.13
N ALA A 151 17.36 -2.13 0.04
CA ALA A 151 18.76 -2.29 0.41
C ALA A 151 19.14 -3.78 0.55
N ARG A 152 20.31 -4.17 0.04
CA ARG A 152 20.84 -5.54 0.19
C ARG A 152 21.96 -5.55 1.23
N TRP A 153 21.68 -6.12 2.40
CA TRP A 153 22.67 -6.29 3.49
C TRP A 153 23.63 -7.46 3.25
N LEU A 154 23.21 -8.44 2.44
CA LEU A 154 24.04 -9.51 1.89
C LEU A 154 23.91 -9.51 0.36
N PRO A 155 24.92 -10.00 -0.39
CA PRO A 155 24.82 -10.19 -1.84
C PRO A 155 23.61 -11.05 -2.24
N PRO A 156 22.97 -10.81 -3.39
CA PRO A 156 21.84 -11.62 -3.84
C PRO A 156 22.28 -13.02 -4.28
N ALA A 157 21.53 -14.04 -3.85
CA ALA A 157 21.76 -15.44 -4.18
C ALA A 157 20.87 -15.86 -5.38
N TYR A 158 21.26 -15.48 -6.59
CA TYR A 158 20.62 -15.90 -7.85
C TYR A 158 21.37 -17.05 -8.53
N GLU A 159 20.63 -17.91 -9.22
CA GLU A 159 21.11 -19.15 -9.84
C GLU A 159 22.04 -18.91 -11.04
N ASP A 160 21.79 -17.85 -11.82
CA ASP A 160 22.66 -17.39 -12.91
C ASP A 160 23.62 -16.23 -12.49
N GLY A 161 23.64 -15.91 -11.20
CA GLY A 161 24.36 -14.79 -10.61
C GLY A 161 23.79 -13.40 -10.96
N LEU A 162 22.58 -13.30 -11.53
CA LEU A 162 21.98 -12.01 -11.90
C LEU A 162 20.52 -11.85 -11.47
N SER A 163 19.63 -12.76 -11.89
CA SER A 163 18.19 -12.68 -11.59
C SER A 163 17.40 -13.98 -11.69
N GLN A 164 17.98 -15.10 -12.17
CA GLN A 164 17.26 -16.38 -12.17
C GLN A 164 17.07 -16.89 -10.72
N PRO A 165 15.83 -17.12 -10.25
CA PRO A 165 15.58 -17.52 -8.87
C PRO A 165 16.10 -18.92 -8.59
N ARG A 166 16.48 -19.20 -7.33
CA ARG A 166 17.01 -20.51 -6.93
C ARG A 166 15.99 -21.63 -7.16
N GLY A 167 16.42 -22.71 -7.80
CA GLY A 167 15.56 -23.83 -8.20
C GLY A 167 14.75 -23.57 -9.47
N TRP A 168 15.28 -22.79 -10.41
CA TRP A 168 14.66 -22.54 -11.71
C TRP A 168 15.07 -23.62 -12.74
N ASP A 169 16.35 -23.97 -12.80
CA ASP A 169 16.89 -25.09 -13.57
C ASP A 169 16.92 -26.37 -12.71
N PRO A 170 16.15 -27.42 -13.06
CA PRO A 170 16.12 -28.67 -12.28
C PRO A 170 17.43 -29.48 -12.36
N SER A 171 18.40 -29.11 -13.20
CA SER A 171 19.73 -29.72 -13.19
C SER A 171 20.62 -29.19 -12.06
N ILE A 172 20.34 -28.00 -11.52
CA ILE A 172 21.15 -27.33 -10.51
C ILE A 172 20.84 -27.87 -9.10
N ARG A 173 21.89 -27.95 -8.26
CA ARG A 173 21.86 -28.58 -6.95
C ARG A 173 22.52 -27.71 -5.89
N TYR A 174 21.78 -27.47 -4.81
CA TYR A 174 22.18 -26.72 -3.63
C TYR A 174 22.58 -27.71 -2.53
N ASN A 175 23.84 -27.69 -2.11
CA ASN A 175 24.40 -28.68 -1.17
C ASN A 175 24.13 -30.14 -1.58
N GLY A 176 24.22 -30.44 -2.88
CA GLY A 176 24.03 -31.77 -3.47
C GLY A 176 22.60 -32.12 -3.89
N VAL A 177 21.60 -31.35 -3.49
CA VAL A 177 20.17 -31.66 -3.69
C VAL A 177 19.41 -30.57 -4.44
N GLN A 178 18.26 -30.88 -5.03
CA GLN A 178 17.35 -29.85 -5.56
C GLN A 178 16.66 -29.14 -4.37
N LEU A 179 16.22 -27.89 -4.57
CA LEU A 179 15.35 -27.24 -3.57
C LEU A 179 13.92 -27.79 -3.67
N PRO A 180 13.22 -27.97 -2.54
CA PRO A 180 11.86 -28.48 -2.55
C PRO A 180 10.88 -27.48 -3.20
N LEU A 181 9.80 -28.02 -3.77
CA LEU A 181 8.70 -27.21 -4.29
C LEU A 181 8.01 -26.49 -3.14
N VAL A 182 7.83 -25.17 -3.26
CA VAL A 182 7.26 -24.31 -2.20
C VAL A 182 5.88 -24.76 -1.70
N ARG A 183 5.10 -25.41 -2.57
CA ARG A 183 3.79 -25.98 -2.26
C ARG A 183 3.87 -27.29 -1.48
N GLU A 184 4.94 -28.07 -1.64
CA GLU A 184 5.19 -29.26 -0.83
C GLU A 184 5.67 -28.87 0.57
N VAL A 185 6.57 -27.88 0.66
CA VAL A 185 6.98 -27.25 1.94
C VAL A 185 5.75 -26.78 2.70
N THR A 186 4.84 -26.06 2.04
CA THR A 186 3.59 -25.60 2.66
C THR A 186 2.75 -26.78 3.17
N ARG A 187 2.53 -27.81 2.34
CA ARG A 187 1.67 -28.96 2.68
C ARG A 187 2.23 -29.87 3.77
N LYS A 188 3.55 -30.02 3.91
CA LYS A 188 4.15 -30.87 4.97
C LYS A 188 4.37 -30.12 6.28
N ILE A 189 4.74 -28.83 6.23
CA ILE A 189 5.25 -28.09 7.40
C ILE A 189 4.35 -26.92 7.83
N ILE A 190 3.82 -26.13 6.90
CA ILE A 190 3.29 -24.78 7.21
C ILE A 190 1.76 -24.76 7.40
N HIS A 191 1.04 -25.58 6.64
CA HIS A 191 -0.41 -25.63 6.62
C HIS A 191 -1.01 -26.26 7.89
N VAL A 192 -2.05 -25.62 8.43
CA VAL A 192 -2.92 -26.15 9.49
C VAL A 192 -4.40 -25.86 9.18
N SER A 193 -5.33 -26.68 9.68
CA SER A 193 -6.76 -26.40 9.58
C SER A 193 -7.19 -25.27 10.52
N ASN A 194 -8.37 -24.70 10.29
CA ASN A 194 -8.86 -23.55 11.07
C ASN A 194 -9.14 -23.90 12.56
N GLU A 195 -9.48 -25.15 12.85
CA GLU A 195 -9.88 -25.64 14.18
C GLU A 195 -8.68 -25.93 15.09
N ALA A 196 -7.49 -26.12 14.51
CA ALA A 196 -6.25 -26.44 15.21
C ALA A 196 -5.36 -25.20 15.45
N VAL A 197 -5.88 -23.99 15.23
CA VAL A 197 -5.18 -22.72 15.47
C VAL A 197 -5.08 -22.43 16.97
N THR A 198 -3.85 -22.28 17.49
CA THR A 198 -3.63 -21.81 18.87
C THR A 198 -3.84 -20.30 19.01
N GLU A 199 -4.59 -19.90 20.02
CA GLU A 199 -4.85 -18.50 20.40
C GLU A 199 -3.72 -17.92 21.27
N ASP A 200 -3.37 -16.64 21.05
CA ASP A 200 -2.42 -15.88 21.88
C ASP A 200 -3.10 -15.43 23.18
N ASN A 201 -2.49 -15.74 24.33
CA ASN A 201 -3.04 -15.41 25.66
C ASN A 201 -2.53 -14.09 26.26
N LEU A 202 -1.65 -13.35 25.56
CA LEU A 202 -1.11 -12.05 25.99
C LEU A 202 -1.58 -10.90 25.09
N TYR A 203 -1.79 -11.16 23.79
CA TYR A 203 -2.02 -10.11 22.80
C TYR A 203 -3.36 -10.25 22.06
N SER A 204 -3.98 -9.10 21.83
CA SER A 204 -5.23 -8.95 21.07
C SER A 204 -4.98 -8.92 19.56
N ASP A 205 -5.97 -9.33 18.75
CA ASP A 205 -5.82 -9.49 17.28
C ASP A 205 -5.45 -8.19 16.54
N ILE A 206 -5.70 -7.02 17.15
CA ILE A 206 -5.22 -5.74 16.62
C ILE A 206 -3.69 -5.67 16.48
N ILE A 207 -2.92 -6.51 17.20
CA ILE A 207 -1.46 -6.59 17.04
C ILE A 207 -1.07 -7.08 15.63
N MET A 208 -1.83 -8.01 15.04
CA MET A 208 -1.60 -8.48 13.68
C MET A 208 -1.95 -7.39 12.65
N VAL A 209 -3.10 -6.74 12.83
CA VAL A 209 -3.56 -5.66 11.94
C VAL A 209 -2.60 -4.46 11.96
N TRP A 210 -2.07 -4.10 13.14
CA TRP A 210 -1.07 -3.04 13.27
C TRP A 210 0.27 -3.44 12.63
N GLY A 211 0.68 -4.71 12.75
CA GLY A 211 1.84 -5.24 12.03
C GLY A 211 1.71 -5.11 10.51
N GLN A 212 0.56 -5.49 9.94
CA GLN A 212 0.29 -5.31 8.51
C GLN A 212 0.26 -3.83 8.10
N TYR A 213 -0.31 -2.95 8.93
CA TYR A 213 -0.28 -1.50 8.68
C TYR A 213 1.16 -0.95 8.66
N ILE A 214 2.02 -1.38 9.58
CA ILE A 214 3.45 -1.02 9.58
C ILE A 214 4.17 -1.55 8.34
N ASP A 215 3.91 -2.78 7.88
CA ASP A 215 4.54 -3.33 6.66
C ASP A 215 4.23 -2.44 5.45
N HIS A 216 2.97 -2.01 5.31
CA HIS A 216 2.52 -1.16 4.22
C HIS A 216 2.99 0.31 4.31
N ASP A 217 3.22 0.87 5.51
CA ASP A 217 3.85 2.20 5.69
C ASP A 217 5.36 2.17 5.39
N ILE A 218 6.01 1.03 5.63
CA ILE A 218 7.46 0.86 5.44
C ILE A 218 7.81 0.43 4.01
N ALA A 219 7.11 -0.52 3.39
CA ALA A 219 7.48 -1.07 2.09
C ALA A 219 6.33 -1.63 1.25
N PHE A 220 6.42 -1.39 -0.06
CA PHE A 220 5.59 -2.04 -1.08
C PHE A 220 6.49 -2.46 -2.26
N THR A 221 6.37 -3.72 -2.70
CA THR A 221 7.03 -4.20 -3.92
C THR A 221 5.96 -4.47 -4.98
N PRO A 222 5.89 -3.68 -6.07
CA PRO A 222 4.96 -3.93 -7.16
C PRO A 222 5.33 -5.21 -7.93
N GLN A 223 4.35 -5.80 -8.61
CA GLN A 223 4.58 -6.92 -9.54
C GLN A 223 4.84 -6.41 -10.96
N SER A 224 5.60 -7.17 -11.75
CA SER A 224 5.85 -6.87 -13.17
C SER A 224 4.55 -6.66 -13.94
N THR A 225 4.53 -5.65 -14.82
CA THR A 225 3.32 -5.22 -15.54
C THR A 225 3.13 -5.94 -16.88
N SER A 226 3.96 -6.95 -17.18
CA SER A 226 4.09 -7.60 -18.48
C SER A 226 2.93 -8.54 -18.89
N ARG A 227 1.67 -8.09 -18.78
CA ARG A 227 0.53 -8.65 -19.53
C ARG A 227 -0.65 -7.67 -19.72
N THR A 228 -0.37 -6.57 -20.44
CA THR A 228 -1.33 -5.63 -21.08
C THR A 228 -2.32 -4.86 -20.18
N THR A 229 -2.01 -3.57 -19.95
CA THR A 229 -2.94 -2.39 -19.89
C THR A 229 -4.03 -2.34 -18.80
N PHE A 230 -4.33 -1.24 -18.09
CA PHE A 230 -4.44 0.17 -18.52
C PHE A 230 -4.20 1.23 -17.41
N LEU A 231 -3.71 2.38 -17.88
CA LEU A 231 -3.59 3.76 -17.38
C LEU A 231 -4.46 4.33 -16.21
N ASN A 232 -3.84 5.33 -15.56
CA ASN A 232 -4.35 6.45 -14.75
C ASN A 232 -4.71 6.19 -13.27
N GLY A 233 -3.67 6.17 -12.42
CA GLY A 233 -3.72 6.66 -11.03
C GLY A 233 -3.22 8.12 -10.95
N MET A 234 -3.60 8.87 -9.90
CA MET A 234 -3.12 10.24 -9.66
C MET A 234 -1.85 10.24 -8.81
N GLU A 235 -1.01 11.27 -8.98
CA GLU A 235 0.32 11.36 -8.36
C GLU A 235 0.28 11.88 -6.92
N CYS A 236 0.88 11.15 -5.98
CA CYS A 236 1.09 11.64 -4.61
C CYS A 236 2.01 12.87 -4.53
N GLN A 237 2.76 13.19 -5.61
CA GLN A 237 3.60 14.40 -5.69
C GLN A 237 2.78 15.71 -5.82
N MET A 238 1.48 15.63 -6.15
CA MET A 238 0.63 16.82 -6.39
C MET A 238 -0.39 17.12 -5.28
N THR A 239 -0.33 16.46 -4.12
CA THR A 239 -1.32 16.63 -3.05
C THR A 239 -0.72 16.74 -1.66
N CYS A 240 -1.34 17.58 -0.81
CA CYS A 240 -1.05 17.69 0.62
C CYS A 240 -2.18 17.11 1.50
N GLU A 241 -3.17 16.43 0.90
CA GLU A 241 -4.22 15.75 1.65
C GLU A 241 -3.73 14.42 2.25
N LYS A 242 -4.25 14.05 3.42
CA LYS A 242 -4.05 12.73 4.02
C LYS A 242 -4.88 11.67 3.30
N GLN A 243 -4.48 11.29 2.08
CA GLN A 243 -5.09 10.20 1.34
C GLN A 243 -4.29 8.90 1.46
N ASN A 244 -5.01 7.79 1.57
CA ASN A 244 -4.50 6.41 1.57
C ASN A 244 -3.69 6.16 0.28
N PRO A 245 -2.40 5.77 0.32
CA PRO A 245 -1.69 5.11 1.43
C PRO A 245 -0.85 6.00 2.36
N CYS A 246 -0.67 7.29 2.08
CA CYS A 246 0.36 8.10 2.73
C CYS A 246 -0.02 8.58 4.15
N PHE A 247 0.27 7.79 5.19
CA PHE A 247 0.22 8.26 6.59
C PHE A 247 1.24 7.58 7.52
N PRO A 248 2.40 8.22 7.82
CA PRO A 248 3.45 7.61 8.64
C PRO A 248 3.21 7.77 10.15
N ILE A 249 2.87 6.67 10.85
CA ILE A 249 2.76 6.62 12.33
C ILE A 249 4.00 5.96 12.94
N LYS A 250 4.93 6.80 13.39
CA LYS A 250 6.22 6.34 13.93
C LYS A 250 6.27 6.09 15.45
N ILE A 251 5.37 6.70 16.23
CA ILE A 251 5.43 6.68 17.70
C ILE A 251 4.97 5.32 18.28
N ILE A 252 3.72 4.94 18.03
CA ILE A 252 3.09 3.70 18.54
C ILE A 252 3.90 2.47 18.11
N THR A 253 4.37 2.46 16.85
CA THR A 253 5.20 1.41 16.26
C THR A 253 6.44 1.09 17.09
N LEU A 254 7.31 2.06 17.34
CA LEU A 254 8.59 1.82 18.03
C LEU A 254 8.47 1.79 19.56
N ARG A 255 7.46 2.46 20.15
CA ARG A 255 7.24 2.49 21.61
C ARG A 255 6.43 1.30 22.11
N ASP A 256 5.35 0.91 21.41
CA ASP A 256 4.34 -0.02 21.93
C ASP A 256 4.38 -1.39 21.26
N TYR A 257 4.70 -1.44 19.95
CA TYR A 257 4.59 -2.63 19.13
C TYR A 257 5.91 -3.42 19.03
N ILE A 258 7.00 -2.82 18.54
CA ILE A 258 8.27 -3.53 18.32
C ILE A 258 8.80 -4.24 19.60
N PRO A 259 8.75 -3.66 20.82
CA PRO A 259 9.15 -4.37 22.04
C PRO A 259 8.37 -5.68 22.31
N LYS A 260 7.09 -5.76 21.90
CA LYS A 260 6.26 -6.98 22.00
C LYS A 260 6.63 -8.04 20.96
N ILE A 261 7.15 -7.61 19.80
CA ILE A 261 7.50 -8.51 18.70
C ILE A 261 8.88 -9.14 18.85
N ILE A 262 9.90 -8.35 19.21
CA ILE A 262 11.29 -8.84 19.33
C ILE A 262 11.69 -9.16 20.78
N GLY A 263 10.89 -8.74 21.76
CA GLY A 263 11.17 -8.90 23.19
C GLY A 263 12.08 -7.79 23.74
N PRO A 264 12.07 -7.57 25.08
CA PRO A 264 12.77 -6.45 25.70
C PRO A 264 14.30 -6.52 25.53
N ASP A 265 14.89 -7.71 25.63
CA ASP A 265 16.35 -7.88 25.56
C ASP A 265 16.87 -7.61 24.15
N ALA A 266 16.18 -8.11 23.12
CA ALA A 266 16.52 -7.81 21.73
C ALA A 266 16.26 -6.35 21.36
N PHE A 267 15.22 -5.71 21.93
CA PHE A 267 14.99 -4.28 21.77
C PHE A 267 16.15 -3.46 22.35
N ASN A 268 16.59 -3.78 23.57
CA ASN A 268 17.74 -3.13 24.22
C ASN A 268 19.04 -3.35 23.44
N LEU A 269 19.26 -4.56 22.91
CA LEU A 269 20.46 -4.94 22.15
C LEU A 269 20.53 -4.30 20.75
N TYR A 270 19.43 -4.34 19.98
CA TYR A 270 19.45 -3.97 18.56
C TYR A 270 18.93 -2.56 18.25
N ILE A 271 18.18 -1.94 19.16
CA ILE A 271 17.59 -0.59 18.99
C ILE A 271 18.12 0.36 20.06
N GLY A 272 17.95 -0.03 21.33
CA GLY A 272 18.37 0.74 22.51
C GLY A 272 17.62 2.06 22.67
N LEU A 273 18.11 2.91 23.58
CA LEU A 273 17.64 4.30 23.69
C LEU A 273 17.99 5.09 22.41
N TYR A 274 17.21 6.14 22.13
CA TYR A 274 17.51 7.07 21.05
C TYR A 274 18.63 8.04 21.47
N THR A 275 19.56 8.32 20.55
CA THR A 275 20.79 9.12 20.81
C THR A 275 20.93 10.32 19.88
N GLY A 276 19.90 10.65 19.09
CA GLY A 276 19.93 11.67 18.04
C GLY A 276 19.96 11.09 16.63
N TYR A 277 19.84 11.96 15.63
CA TYR A 277 19.91 11.61 14.21
C TYR A 277 21.36 11.34 13.75
N ASP A 278 21.57 10.23 13.07
CA ASP A 278 22.84 9.82 12.47
C ASP A 278 22.77 9.96 10.93
N PRO A 279 23.46 10.93 10.31
CA PRO A 279 23.48 11.11 8.86
C PRO A 279 24.26 10.02 8.11
N THR A 280 25.04 9.18 8.80
CA THR A 280 25.75 8.04 8.20
C THR A 280 24.88 6.77 8.15
N MET A 281 23.80 6.73 8.93
CA MET A 281 22.83 5.63 8.95
C MET A 281 21.99 5.64 7.68
N ASN A 282 21.84 4.46 7.05
CA ASN A 282 21.00 4.29 5.86
C ASN A 282 19.60 3.76 6.23
N PRO A 283 18.55 4.60 6.25
CA PRO A 283 17.18 4.18 6.57
C PRO A 283 16.48 3.37 5.46
N THR A 284 17.07 3.18 4.28
CA THR A 284 16.41 2.40 3.20
C THR A 284 16.06 0.99 3.68
N VAL A 285 14.83 0.58 3.41
CA VAL A 285 14.30 -0.72 3.82
C VAL A 285 15.05 -1.84 3.13
N SER A 286 15.50 -2.82 3.91
CA SER A 286 16.25 -3.96 3.39
C SER A 286 15.34 -4.99 2.73
N ASN A 287 15.88 -5.63 1.70
CA ASN A 287 15.20 -6.68 0.96
C ASN A 287 14.83 -7.85 1.88
N ILE A 288 15.70 -8.24 2.82
CA ILE A 288 15.42 -9.29 3.80
C ILE A 288 14.27 -8.94 4.76
N PHE A 289 14.16 -7.68 5.19
CA PHE A 289 13.10 -7.24 6.10
C PHE A 289 11.73 -7.37 5.44
N SER A 290 11.52 -6.71 4.29
CA SER A 290 10.21 -6.68 3.61
C SER A 290 9.85 -8.00 2.92
N THR A 291 10.85 -8.81 2.54
CA THR A 291 10.60 -10.08 1.83
C THR A 291 10.46 -11.29 2.76
N ALA A 292 11.02 -11.25 3.96
CA ALA A 292 10.94 -12.36 4.91
C ALA A 292 10.67 -11.93 6.35
N ALA A 293 11.57 -11.17 6.99
CA ALA A 293 11.54 -11.06 8.45
C ALA A 293 10.26 -10.39 8.98
N PHE A 294 9.77 -9.32 8.36
CA PHE A 294 8.53 -8.67 8.79
C PHE A 294 7.25 -9.40 8.33
N ARG A 295 7.38 -10.37 7.42
CA ARG A 295 6.31 -11.29 7.00
C ARG A 295 6.04 -12.41 8.00
N PHE A 296 6.64 -12.37 9.19
CA PHE A 296 6.27 -13.25 10.31
C PHE A 296 4.78 -13.10 10.68
N GLY A 297 4.23 -11.88 10.58
CA GLY A 297 2.83 -11.58 10.90
C GLY A 297 1.80 -12.35 10.07
N HIS A 298 2.16 -12.95 8.93
CA HIS A 298 1.28 -13.88 8.24
C HIS A 298 0.95 -15.13 9.06
N ALA A 299 1.84 -15.55 9.97
CA ALA A 299 1.61 -16.65 10.89
C ALA A 299 0.78 -16.25 12.13
N THR A 300 0.43 -14.98 12.30
CA THR A 300 -0.42 -14.46 13.40
C THR A 300 -1.80 -13.98 12.93
N ILE A 301 -2.19 -14.29 11.70
CA ILE A 301 -3.52 -13.99 11.14
C ILE A 301 -4.56 -15.02 11.58
N GLN A 302 -5.69 -14.54 12.11
CA GLN A 302 -6.86 -15.35 12.42
C GLN A 302 -7.62 -15.83 11.16
N PRO A 303 -8.23 -17.03 11.17
CA PRO A 303 -9.08 -17.50 10.08
C PRO A 303 -10.51 -16.91 10.11
N ILE A 304 -10.91 -16.31 11.23
CA ILE A 304 -12.25 -15.75 11.46
C ILE A 304 -12.12 -14.27 11.84
N VAL A 305 -12.79 -13.42 11.07
CA VAL A 305 -12.95 -12.00 11.37
C VAL A 305 -14.18 -11.83 12.26
N ARG A 306 -13.93 -11.45 13.52
CA ARG A 306 -14.95 -11.38 14.57
C ARG A 306 -15.63 -10.00 14.60
N ARG A 307 -16.93 -9.97 14.86
CA ARG A 307 -17.78 -8.75 14.87
C ARG A 307 -18.63 -8.72 16.14
N LEU A 308 -18.40 -7.70 16.97
CA LEU A 308 -19.03 -7.61 18.29
C LEU A 308 -19.94 -6.39 18.45
N ASN A 309 -21.07 -6.62 19.11
CA ASN A 309 -22.02 -5.58 19.48
C ASN A 309 -21.45 -4.64 20.57
N ALA A 310 -22.22 -3.63 20.98
CA ALA A 310 -21.79 -2.63 21.95
C ALA A 310 -21.46 -3.18 23.36
N GLN A 311 -21.81 -4.44 23.66
CA GLN A 311 -21.53 -5.13 24.92
C GLN A 311 -20.35 -6.12 24.80
N TYR A 312 -19.58 -6.05 23.71
CA TYR A 312 -18.46 -6.96 23.42
C TYR A 312 -18.83 -8.45 23.33
N LEU A 313 -20.10 -8.73 22.98
CA LEU A 313 -20.59 -10.07 22.66
C LEU A 313 -20.74 -10.22 21.14
N ASP A 314 -20.79 -11.47 20.64
CA ASP A 314 -21.11 -11.75 19.24
C ASP A 314 -22.39 -11.03 18.81
N ASP A 315 -22.36 -10.41 17.64
CA ASP A 315 -23.48 -9.62 17.12
C ASP A 315 -24.48 -10.51 16.35
N PRO A 316 -25.76 -10.62 16.78
CA PRO A 316 -26.75 -11.47 16.11
C PRO A 316 -27.15 -10.99 14.70
N GLU A 317 -26.96 -9.71 14.39
CA GLU A 317 -27.23 -9.13 13.07
C GLU A 317 -25.99 -9.13 12.18
N LEU A 318 -24.80 -9.14 12.79
CA LEU A 318 -23.49 -9.06 12.11
C LEU A 318 -22.59 -10.26 12.47
N PRO A 319 -22.95 -11.50 12.08
CA PRO A 319 -22.22 -12.70 12.48
C PRO A 319 -20.73 -12.68 12.07
N ASN A 320 -19.91 -13.45 12.77
CA ASN A 320 -18.49 -13.63 12.45
C ASN A 320 -18.30 -14.20 11.04
N LEU A 321 -17.25 -13.77 10.34
CA LEU A 321 -16.99 -14.10 8.93
C LEU A 321 -15.70 -14.89 8.75
N HIS A 322 -15.63 -15.77 7.76
CA HIS A 322 -14.36 -16.37 7.37
C HIS A 322 -13.49 -15.37 6.62
N LEU A 323 -12.16 -15.47 6.77
CA LEU A 323 -11.22 -14.51 6.20
C LEU A 323 -11.32 -14.43 4.66
N HIS A 324 -11.57 -15.55 3.97
CA HIS A 324 -11.76 -15.54 2.52
C HIS A 324 -12.98 -14.72 2.04
N GLU A 325 -13.98 -14.47 2.91
CA GLU A 325 -15.17 -13.69 2.59
C GLU A 325 -15.00 -12.16 2.73
N VAL A 326 -13.90 -11.72 3.37
CA VAL A 326 -13.61 -10.29 3.59
C VAL A 326 -12.54 -9.74 2.65
N PHE A 327 -11.74 -10.58 1.99
CA PHE A 327 -10.75 -10.13 1.01
C PHE A 327 -11.41 -9.26 -0.06
N PHE A 328 -11.02 -7.98 -0.09
CA PHE A 328 -11.57 -6.96 -0.99
C PHE A 328 -13.10 -6.77 -0.90
N SER A 329 -13.67 -6.88 0.31
CA SER A 329 -15.11 -6.68 0.58
C SER A 329 -15.45 -5.46 1.46
N PRO A 330 -15.06 -4.22 1.10
CA PRO A 330 -15.36 -3.01 1.86
C PRO A 330 -16.86 -2.65 1.85
N TRP A 331 -17.65 -3.25 0.96
CA TRP A 331 -19.10 -3.09 0.95
C TRP A 331 -19.69 -3.56 2.29
N ARG A 332 -19.03 -4.48 3.00
CA ARG A 332 -19.32 -4.86 4.38
C ARG A 332 -19.14 -3.68 5.35
N LEU A 333 -18.04 -2.93 5.26
CA LEU A 333 -17.86 -1.69 6.06
C LEU A 333 -18.96 -0.65 5.77
N ILE A 334 -19.47 -0.57 4.54
CA ILE A 334 -20.51 0.41 4.16
C ILE A 334 -21.92 -0.04 4.61
N LYS A 335 -22.21 -1.35 4.60
CA LYS A 335 -23.57 -1.91 4.73
C LYS A 335 -23.81 -2.79 5.96
N GLU A 336 -22.75 -3.34 6.56
CA GLU A 336 -22.77 -4.33 7.63
C GLU A 336 -22.12 -3.78 8.91
N GLY A 337 -22.65 -2.65 9.42
CA GLY A 337 -22.34 -2.14 10.77
C GLY A 337 -21.18 -1.15 10.91
N GLY A 338 -20.45 -0.82 9.85
CA GLY A 338 -19.35 0.14 9.93
C GLY A 338 -18.02 -0.48 10.36
N LEU A 339 -17.20 0.29 11.08
CA LEU A 339 -15.88 -0.14 11.56
C LEU A 339 -15.94 -0.63 13.02
N ASP A 340 -16.80 -0.05 13.85
CA ASP A 340 -16.86 -0.33 15.29
C ASP A 340 -16.99 -1.82 15.65
N PRO A 341 -17.86 -2.65 15.01
CA PRO A 341 -17.99 -4.06 15.39
C PRO A 341 -16.71 -4.86 15.16
N LEU A 342 -15.93 -4.50 14.13
CA LEU A 342 -14.65 -5.12 13.80
C LEU A 342 -13.57 -4.68 14.78
N LEU A 343 -13.50 -3.39 15.13
CA LEU A 343 -12.56 -2.90 16.13
C LEU A 343 -12.84 -3.47 17.53
N ARG A 344 -14.10 -3.68 17.90
CA ARG A 344 -14.42 -4.41 19.14
C ARG A 344 -13.92 -5.85 19.09
N GLY A 345 -14.11 -6.54 17.96
CA GLY A 345 -13.55 -7.87 17.71
C GLY A 345 -12.03 -7.91 17.91
N LEU A 346 -11.31 -6.99 17.24
CA LEU A 346 -9.84 -6.88 17.28
C LEU A 346 -9.27 -6.50 18.66
N LEU A 347 -10.03 -5.80 19.50
CA LEU A 347 -9.61 -5.39 20.85
C LEU A 347 -9.87 -6.45 21.93
N ALA A 348 -10.92 -7.27 21.78
CA ALA A 348 -11.36 -8.21 22.83
C ALA A 348 -11.05 -9.68 22.56
N HIS A 349 -10.59 -10.04 21.36
CA HIS A 349 -10.15 -11.39 21.03
C HIS A 349 -8.64 -11.48 20.88
N SER A 350 -8.12 -12.66 21.21
CA SER A 350 -6.74 -13.08 20.96
C SER A 350 -6.30 -12.90 19.51
N ALA A 351 -5.04 -12.54 19.31
CA ALA A 351 -4.35 -12.79 18.05
C ALA A 351 -4.13 -14.31 17.86
N LYS A 352 -3.90 -14.76 16.63
CA LYS A 352 -3.38 -16.12 16.43
C LYS A 352 -1.93 -16.19 16.92
N LEU A 353 -1.60 -17.22 17.70
CA LEU A 353 -0.22 -17.53 18.05
C LEU A 353 0.50 -18.23 16.88
N GLN A 354 1.74 -17.83 16.61
CA GLN A 354 2.64 -18.58 15.72
C GLN A 354 3.21 -19.78 16.52
N VAL A 355 2.92 -21.00 16.07
CA VAL A 355 3.40 -22.27 16.63
C VAL A 355 3.99 -23.10 15.49
N GLN A 356 5.08 -23.84 15.76
CA GLN A 356 5.97 -24.43 14.75
C GLN A 356 5.29 -25.37 13.74
N ASP A 357 4.26 -26.08 14.15
CA ASP A 357 3.44 -27.00 13.34
C ASP A 357 2.04 -26.44 13.02
N GLN A 358 1.79 -25.16 13.30
CA GLN A 358 0.51 -24.48 13.07
C GLN A 358 0.72 -23.11 12.40
N LEU A 359 1.67 -23.00 11.47
CA LEU A 359 2.14 -21.69 10.99
C LEU A 359 1.05 -20.87 10.29
N LEU A 360 0.49 -21.33 9.17
CA LEU A 360 -0.57 -20.63 8.42
C LEU A 360 -1.82 -21.51 8.24
N ASN A 361 -2.98 -20.91 8.50
CA ASN A 361 -4.30 -21.56 8.38
C ASN A 361 -4.76 -21.72 6.92
N GLU A 362 -5.78 -22.56 6.69
CA GLU A 362 -6.32 -22.86 5.36
C GLU A 362 -6.91 -21.67 4.60
N GLU A 363 -7.37 -20.60 5.29
CA GLU A 363 -7.83 -19.38 4.63
C GLU A 363 -6.70 -18.70 3.82
N LEU A 364 -5.44 -18.92 4.25
CA LEU A 364 -4.25 -18.35 3.64
C LEU A 364 -3.50 -19.34 2.72
N THR A 365 -3.54 -20.65 2.99
CA THR A 365 -2.84 -21.64 2.15
C THR A 365 -3.72 -22.28 1.06
N GLU A 366 -5.05 -22.27 1.21
CA GLU A 366 -5.99 -22.90 0.27
C GLU A 366 -7.06 -21.96 -0.30
N LYS A 367 -7.40 -20.86 0.41
CA LYS A 367 -8.51 -19.96 0.04
C LYS A 367 -8.11 -18.51 -0.23
N LEU A 368 -6.81 -18.17 -0.30
CA LEU A 368 -6.37 -16.80 -0.55
C LEU A 368 -6.85 -16.33 -1.93
N PHE A 369 -7.75 -15.34 -1.97
CA PHE A 369 -8.25 -14.78 -3.22
C PHE A 369 -7.47 -13.52 -3.63
N VAL A 370 -7.17 -13.39 -4.93
CA VAL A 370 -6.58 -12.18 -5.52
C VAL A 370 -7.34 -11.83 -6.80
N LEU A 371 -7.69 -10.55 -6.93
CA LEU A 371 -8.63 -9.97 -7.91
C LEU A 371 -8.37 -10.30 -9.39
N SER A 372 -7.16 -10.77 -9.74
CA SER A 372 -6.74 -11.09 -11.11
C SER A 372 -6.88 -12.58 -11.47
N ASN A 373 -7.16 -13.49 -10.53
CA ASN A 373 -7.14 -14.93 -10.75
C ASN A 373 -8.48 -15.60 -10.40
N ASN A 374 -8.97 -16.49 -11.27
CA ASN A 374 -10.15 -17.33 -11.03
C ASN A 374 -9.87 -18.57 -10.15
N GLY A 375 -8.72 -18.61 -9.47
CA GLY A 375 -8.31 -19.72 -8.60
C GLY A 375 -7.68 -19.18 -7.32
N SER A 376 -7.83 -19.91 -6.22
CA SER A 376 -7.19 -19.56 -4.96
C SER A 376 -5.67 -19.72 -5.04
N LEU A 377 -4.99 -18.95 -4.19
CA LEU A 377 -3.55 -18.93 -4.03
C LEU A 377 -3.16 -19.45 -2.65
N ASP A 378 -1.86 -19.59 -2.46
CA ASP A 378 -1.23 -20.07 -1.23
C ASP A 378 -0.21 -19.02 -0.79
N LEU A 379 -0.48 -18.34 0.33
CA LEU A 379 0.37 -17.27 0.85
C LEU A 379 1.75 -17.77 1.30
N ALA A 380 1.84 -19.01 1.80
CA ALA A 380 3.10 -19.59 2.22
C ALA A 380 3.97 -19.92 1.00
N SER A 381 3.39 -20.57 -0.01
CA SER A 381 4.05 -20.79 -1.31
C SER A 381 4.49 -19.49 -1.95
N LEU A 382 3.66 -18.44 -1.90
CA LEU A 382 4.00 -17.11 -2.42
C LEU A 382 5.16 -16.46 -1.67
N ASN A 383 5.21 -16.52 -0.34
CA ASN A 383 6.32 -15.93 0.44
C ASN A 383 7.64 -16.68 0.21
N LEU A 384 7.62 -18.03 0.19
CA LEU A 384 8.78 -18.85 -0.15
C LEU A 384 9.29 -18.53 -1.56
N GLN A 385 8.41 -18.52 -2.56
CA GLN A 385 8.78 -18.23 -3.94
C GLN A 385 9.27 -16.77 -4.10
N ARG A 386 8.67 -15.82 -3.38
CA ARG A 386 9.11 -14.40 -3.35
C ARG A 386 10.51 -14.25 -2.75
N GLY A 387 10.88 -15.06 -1.77
CA GLY A 387 12.24 -15.12 -1.23
C GLY A 387 13.27 -15.54 -2.29
N ARG A 388 12.94 -16.55 -3.11
CA ARG A 388 13.79 -17.03 -4.21
C ARG A 388 13.84 -16.03 -5.37
N ASP A 389 12.71 -15.43 -5.73
CA ASP A 389 12.51 -14.35 -6.72
C ASP A 389 13.30 -13.07 -6.38
N HIS A 390 13.35 -12.69 -5.11
CA HIS A 390 14.16 -11.57 -4.65
C HIS A 390 15.65 -11.93 -4.42
N GLY A 391 16.05 -13.18 -4.66
CA GLY A 391 17.43 -13.63 -4.51
C GLY A 391 17.93 -13.59 -3.07
N LEU A 392 17.11 -13.99 -2.10
CA LEU A 392 17.54 -14.07 -0.69
C LEU A 392 18.57 -15.22 -0.51
N PRO A 393 19.69 -14.96 0.19
CA PRO A 393 20.55 -15.99 0.75
C PRO A 393 19.80 -16.98 1.65
N GLY A 394 20.41 -18.15 1.88
CA GLY A 394 19.85 -19.20 2.72
C GLY A 394 19.78 -18.82 4.19
N TYR A 395 19.00 -19.59 4.95
CA TYR A 395 18.79 -19.39 6.38
C TYR A 395 20.10 -19.25 7.19
N ASN A 396 21.10 -20.09 6.92
CA ASN A 396 22.40 -20.03 7.59
C ASN A 396 23.19 -18.73 7.31
N ASP A 397 23.12 -18.19 6.09
CA ASP A 397 23.84 -16.96 5.72
C ASP A 397 23.31 -15.76 6.54
N TRP A 398 22.00 -15.75 6.80
CA TRP A 398 21.35 -14.75 7.65
C TRP A 398 21.60 -14.97 9.15
N ARG A 399 21.75 -16.23 9.59
CA ARG A 399 22.20 -16.53 10.97
C ARG A 399 23.61 -16.01 11.21
N GLU A 400 24.55 -16.24 10.28
CA GLU A 400 25.92 -15.73 10.34
C GLU A 400 25.96 -14.20 10.36
N PHE A 401 25.17 -13.53 9.51
CA PHE A 401 24.99 -12.05 9.54
C PHE A 401 24.50 -11.52 10.90
N CYS A 402 23.74 -12.31 11.65
CA CYS A 402 23.26 -11.99 13.00
C CYS A 402 24.19 -12.48 14.12
N GLY A 403 25.34 -13.07 13.81
CA GLY A 403 26.26 -13.65 14.80
C GLY A 403 25.72 -14.92 15.47
N LEU A 404 24.68 -15.54 14.92
CA LEU A 404 24.09 -16.77 15.42
C LEU A 404 24.85 -18.00 14.86
N PRO A 405 24.97 -19.11 15.63
CA PRO A 405 25.64 -20.31 15.15
C PRO A 405 25.01 -20.85 13.86
N LYS A 406 25.87 -21.17 12.89
CA LYS A 406 25.54 -21.94 11.69
C LYS A 406 25.13 -23.36 12.08
N LEU A 407 24.14 -23.91 11.39
CA LEU A 407 23.58 -25.25 11.65
C LEU A 407 23.96 -26.18 10.49
N GLU A 408 24.49 -27.36 10.75
CA GLU A 408 24.93 -28.29 9.69
C GLU A 408 24.13 -29.60 9.68
N THR A 409 23.57 -29.99 10.83
CA THR A 409 22.90 -31.27 11.07
C THR A 409 21.46 -31.12 11.55
N HIS A 410 20.70 -32.22 11.55
CA HIS A 410 19.40 -32.31 12.21
C HIS A 410 19.49 -32.08 13.72
N THR A 411 20.58 -32.53 14.36
CA THR A 411 20.84 -32.30 15.79
C THR A 411 20.96 -30.82 16.10
N ASP A 412 21.61 -30.03 15.23
CA ASP A 412 21.75 -28.58 15.44
C ASP A 412 20.39 -27.86 15.34
N LEU A 413 19.53 -28.26 14.38
CA LEU A 413 18.14 -27.77 14.30
C LEU A 413 17.34 -28.09 15.58
N ASN A 414 17.56 -29.25 16.18
CA ASN A 414 16.92 -29.63 17.45
C ASN A 414 17.41 -28.81 18.67
N THR A 415 18.42 -27.93 18.52
CA THR A 415 18.84 -27.00 19.59
C THR A 415 18.14 -25.64 19.57
N ILE A 416 17.38 -25.34 18.50
CA ILE A 416 16.73 -24.04 18.26
C ILE A 416 15.26 -24.14 17.83
N ILE A 417 14.76 -25.36 17.63
CA ILE A 417 13.39 -25.68 17.22
C ILE A 417 12.93 -26.83 18.13
N THR A 418 12.09 -26.52 19.12
CA THR A 418 11.62 -27.49 20.11
C THR A 418 10.79 -28.63 19.48
N ASN A 419 10.03 -28.38 18.41
CA ASN A 419 9.21 -29.41 17.75
C ASN A 419 10.04 -30.28 16.78
N HIS A 420 10.54 -31.42 17.26
CA HIS A 420 11.36 -32.36 16.46
C HIS A 420 10.66 -32.92 15.20
N ASN A 421 9.33 -33.05 15.18
CA ASN A 421 8.59 -33.46 13.97
C ASN A 421 8.73 -32.40 12.85
N VAL A 422 8.81 -31.12 13.22
CA VAL A 422 9.07 -30.03 12.26
C VAL A 422 10.51 -30.08 11.74
N THR A 423 11.51 -30.36 12.60
CA THR A 423 12.91 -30.49 12.15
C THR A 423 13.14 -31.71 11.27
N GLU A 424 12.48 -32.84 11.55
CA GLU A 424 12.50 -34.04 10.70
C GLU A 424 11.94 -33.73 9.30
N LYS A 425 10.74 -33.14 9.20
CA LYS A 425 10.13 -32.72 7.94
C LYS A 425 10.97 -31.70 7.15
N ILE A 426 11.63 -30.77 7.85
CA ILE A 426 12.56 -29.82 7.24
C ILE A 426 13.75 -30.54 6.62
N MET A 427 14.35 -31.51 7.32
CA MET A 427 15.49 -32.28 6.79
C MET A 427 15.08 -33.32 5.74
N GLU A 428 13.84 -33.81 5.76
CA GLU A 428 13.24 -34.61 4.68
C GLU A 428 13.15 -33.81 3.36
N LEU A 429 12.84 -32.51 3.42
CA LEU A 429 12.61 -31.67 2.24
C LEU A 429 13.84 -30.87 1.76
N TYR A 430 14.66 -30.35 2.67
CA TYR A 430 15.80 -29.47 2.32
C TYR A 430 17.16 -30.17 2.40
N HIS A 431 17.25 -31.29 3.13
CA HIS A 431 18.43 -32.12 3.38
C HIS A 431 19.68 -31.45 4.01
N ASN A 432 19.77 -30.12 4.02
CA ASN A 432 20.82 -29.35 4.69
C ASN A 432 20.23 -28.03 5.21
N PRO A 433 20.55 -27.57 6.44
CA PRO A 433 19.97 -26.33 6.98
C PRO A 433 20.27 -25.07 6.17
N SER A 434 21.37 -25.05 5.40
CA SER A 434 21.74 -23.94 4.51
C SER A 434 20.81 -23.81 3.29
N ASN A 435 20.06 -24.87 2.95
CA ASN A 435 19.09 -24.85 1.85
C ASN A 435 17.76 -24.22 2.25
N ILE A 436 17.46 -24.08 3.55
CA ILE A 436 16.18 -23.58 4.06
C ILE A 436 15.94 -22.14 3.58
N ASP A 437 14.76 -21.89 3.00
CA ASP A 437 14.30 -20.54 2.67
C ASP A 437 14.14 -19.73 3.97
N VAL A 438 14.82 -18.58 4.07
CA VAL A 438 14.95 -17.82 5.33
C VAL A 438 13.62 -17.40 5.98
N TRP A 439 12.54 -17.23 5.20
CA TRP A 439 11.20 -16.97 5.75
C TRP A 439 10.67 -18.15 6.60
N LEU A 440 10.87 -19.39 6.15
CA LEU A 440 10.54 -20.57 6.96
C LEU A 440 11.49 -20.70 8.15
N GLY A 441 12.80 -20.53 7.92
CA GLY A 441 13.82 -20.70 8.96
C GLY A 441 13.60 -19.81 10.19
N GLY A 442 13.31 -18.53 9.99
CA GLY A 442 12.99 -17.61 11.10
C GLY A 442 11.57 -17.74 11.67
N LEU A 443 10.65 -18.44 11.00
CA LEU A 443 9.32 -18.76 11.52
C LEU A 443 9.33 -19.98 12.47
N VAL A 444 10.27 -20.91 12.30
CA VAL A 444 10.33 -22.13 13.13
C VAL A 444 11.25 -22.01 14.35
N GLU A 445 12.09 -20.97 14.45
CA GLU A 445 12.89 -20.72 15.66
C GLU A 445 12.02 -20.53 16.91
N ASP A 446 12.44 -21.13 18.03
CA ASP A 446 11.84 -20.90 19.34
C ASP A 446 11.88 -19.39 19.71
N PHE A 447 10.80 -18.87 20.29
CA PHE A 447 10.69 -17.43 20.62
C PHE A 447 11.67 -16.99 21.70
N LEU A 448 12.16 -15.75 21.58
CA LEU A 448 12.81 -15.06 22.70
C LEU A 448 11.79 -14.78 23.84
N PRO A 449 12.24 -14.72 25.11
CA PRO A 449 11.38 -14.41 26.25
C PRO A 449 10.61 -13.07 26.06
N GLY A 450 9.28 -13.13 26.14
CA GLY A 450 8.42 -11.96 25.96
C GLY A 450 8.29 -11.46 24.52
N ALA A 451 8.77 -12.20 23.52
CA ALA A 451 8.70 -11.87 22.10
C ALA A 451 7.60 -12.63 21.35
N ARG A 452 7.50 -12.37 20.04
CA ARG A 452 6.77 -13.16 19.03
C ARG A 452 7.63 -13.49 17.81
N THR A 453 8.95 -13.49 17.99
CA THR A 453 9.94 -13.85 16.98
C THR A 453 11.10 -14.62 17.62
N GLY A 454 11.73 -15.49 16.83
CA GLY A 454 12.99 -16.14 17.20
C GLY A 454 14.21 -15.21 17.02
N PRO A 455 15.40 -15.62 17.49
CA PRO A 455 16.62 -14.82 17.48
C PRO A 455 16.96 -14.15 16.13
N LEU A 456 16.73 -14.83 15.00
CA LEU A 456 17.07 -14.32 13.67
C LEU A 456 16.16 -13.15 13.24
N PHE A 457 14.85 -13.31 13.39
CA PHE A 457 13.89 -12.25 13.05
C PHE A 457 13.98 -11.09 14.05
N ALA A 458 14.22 -11.36 15.34
CA ALA A 458 14.49 -10.33 16.33
C ALA A 458 15.70 -9.46 15.95
N CYS A 459 16.78 -10.08 15.48
CA CYS A 459 17.96 -9.40 14.93
C CYS A 459 17.65 -8.54 13.68
N ILE A 460 16.99 -9.11 12.67
CA ILE A 460 16.74 -8.42 11.39
C ILE A 460 15.76 -7.25 11.58
N ILE A 461 14.66 -7.48 12.31
CA ILE A 461 13.66 -6.44 12.63
C ILE A 461 14.29 -5.37 13.50
N GLY A 462 15.05 -5.74 14.54
CA GLY A 462 15.75 -4.80 15.41
C GLY A 462 16.70 -3.87 14.64
N LYS A 463 17.58 -4.44 13.81
CA LYS A 463 18.51 -3.66 12.96
C LYS A 463 17.78 -2.72 12.01
N GLN A 464 16.69 -3.17 11.36
CA GLN A 464 15.93 -2.32 10.43
C GLN A 464 15.21 -1.17 11.15
N MET A 465 14.60 -1.46 12.29
CA MET A 465 13.87 -0.48 13.09
C MET A 465 14.81 0.57 13.71
N LYS A 466 16.04 0.19 14.09
CA LYS A 466 17.09 1.15 14.47
C LYS A 466 17.47 2.05 13.28
N ALA A 467 17.72 1.48 12.11
CA ALA A 467 18.07 2.27 10.92
C ALA A 467 16.96 3.26 10.50
N LEU A 468 15.69 2.85 10.59
CA LEU A 468 14.51 3.69 10.30
C LEU A 468 14.24 4.80 11.34
N ARG A 469 14.82 4.68 12.54
CA ARG A 469 14.73 5.67 13.63
C ARG A 469 15.92 6.63 13.62
N ASP A 470 17.13 6.08 13.62
CA ASP A 470 18.37 6.82 13.80
C ASP A 470 18.77 7.54 12.50
N GLY A 471 18.49 6.95 11.33
CA GLY A 471 18.69 7.57 10.01
C GLY A 471 17.57 8.52 9.55
N ASP A 472 16.63 8.90 10.44
CA ASP A 472 15.51 9.78 10.11
C ASP A 472 15.69 11.18 10.73
N ARG A 473 16.07 12.17 9.91
CA ARG A 473 16.27 13.58 10.31
C ARG A 473 15.02 14.18 10.95
N PHE A 474 13.84 13.66 10.61
CA PHE A 474 12.54 14.11 11.11
C PHE A 474 11.96 13.15 12.17
N TRP A 475 12.78 12.30 12.81
CA TRP A 475 12.35 11.52 13.97
C TRP A 475 11.79 12.45 15.06
N TRP A 476 10.67 12.07 15.69
CA TRP A 476 9.89 12.98 16.54
C TRP A 476 10.60 13.37 17.85
N GLU A 477 11.58 12.59 18.30
CA GLU A 477 12.41 12.93 19.46
C GLU A 477 13.63 13.77 19.10
N ASN A 478 13.99 13.86 17.81
CA ASN A 478 15.14 14.60 17.33
C ASN A 478 15.00 16.10 17.62
N ASP A 479 16.14 16.76 17.79
CA ASP A 479 16.15 18.17 18.16
C ASP A 479 15.63 19.06 17.03
N ASN A 480 14.89 20.09 17.42
CA ASN A 480 14.21 21.06 16.53
C ASN A 480 13.06 20.49 15.66
N VAL A 481 12.72 19.21 15.76
CA VAL A 481 11.54 18.63 15.07
C VAL A 481 10.24 18.94 15.83
N PHE A 482 10.25 18.85 17.15
CA PHE A 482 9.17 19.26 18.05
C PHE A 482 9.76 19.95 19.29
N THR A 483 9.01 20.87 19.91
CA THR A 483 9.40 21.46 21.20
C THR A 483 9.24 20.46 22.35
N GLU A 484 9.91 20.65 23.49
CA GLU A 484 9.78 19.72 24.62
C GLU A 484 8.35 19.64 25.19
N ALA A 485 7.56 20.72 25.08
CA ALA A 485 6.13 20.69 25.39
C ALA A 485 5.36 19.76 24.43
N GLN A 486 5.64 19.87 23.12
CA GLN A 486 5.05 19.00 22.10
C GLN A 486 5.51 17.55 22.27
N LYS A 487 6.80 17.29 22.54
CA LYS A 487 7.32 15.94 22.86
C LYS A 487 6.66 15.36 24.12
N HIS A 488 6.35 16.17 25.14
CA HIS A 488 5.62 15.72 26.34
C HIS A 488 4.18 15.31 26.01
N GLU A 489 3.46 16.06 25.18
CA GLU A 489 2.09 15.71 24.76
C GLU A 489 2.07 14.50 23.80
N LEU A 490 3.01 14.42 22.85
CA LEU A 490 3.19 13.25 21.96
C LEU A 490 3.40 11.95 22.75
N LYS A 491 4.13 11.99 23.87
CA LYS A 491 4.38 10.83 24.74
C LYS A 491 3.11 10.24 25.38
N LYS A 492 2.01 11.01 25.48
CA LYS A 492 0.72 10.55 26.04
C LYS A 492 -0.15 9.77 25.06
N HIS A 493 0.07 9.95 23.76
CA HIS A 493 -0.77 9.40 22.69
C HIS A 493 -0.69 7.85 22.65
N SER A 494 -1.80 7.17 22.36
CA SER A 494 -1.90 5.71 22.25
C SER A 494 -2.91 5.26 21.19
N LEU A 495 -2.83 4.01 20.73
CA LEU A 495 -3.80 3.45 19.79
C LEU A 495 -5.22 3.43 20.37
N SER A 496 -5.37 3.14 21.67
CA SER A 496 -6.66 3.23 22.38
C SER A 496 -7.28 4.64 22.31
N ARG A 497 -6.45 5.69 22.41
CA ARG A 497 -6.90 7.09 22.25
C ARG A 497 -7.35 7.38 20.82
N VAL A 498 -6.59 6.92 19.81
CA VAL A 498 -6.98 7.03 18.39
C VAL A 498 -8.35 6.41 18.14
N ILE A 499 -8.62 5.23 18.69
CA ILE A 499 -9.91 4.55 18.57
C ILE A 499 -11.02 5.38 19.22
N CYS A 500 -10.82 5.85 20.46
CA CYS A 500 -11.78 6.71 21.17
C CYS A 500 -12.09 8.04 20.45
N ASP A 501 -11.12 8.62 19.72
CA ASP A 501 -11.30 9.90 19.02
C ASP A 501 -11.95 9.78 17.64
N ASN A 502 -12.01 8.58 17.05
CA ASN A 502 -12.37 8.36 15.64
C ASN A 502 -13.46 7.30 15.41
N THR A 503 -14.11 6.79 16.46
CA THR A 503 -15.14 5.73 16.39
C THR A 503 -16.31 6.00 17.35
N GLY A 504 -17.36 5.18 17.30
CA GLY A 504 -18.43 5.16 18.30
C GLY A 504 -18.16 4.22 19.49
N ILE A 505 -16.92 3.75 19.68
CA ILE A 505 -16.55 2.88 20.81
C ILE A 505 -16.28 3.73 22.06
N SER A 506 -17.07 3.50 23.12
CA SER A 506 -16.99 4.24 24.39
C SER A 506 -16.02 3.64 25.41
N GLU A 507 -15.63 2.37 25.27
CA GLU A 507 -14.78 1.65 26.23
C GLU A 507 -13.69 0.86 25.49
N VAL A 508 -12.44 0.95 25.94
CA VAL A 508 -11.27 0.33 25.29
C VAL A 508 -10.25 -0.16 26.34
N PRO A 509 -9.39 -1.15 26.03
CA PRO A 509 -8.29 -1.52 26.92
C PRO A 509 -7.23 -0.40 26.97
N ALA A 510 -6.48 -0.32 28.07
CA ALA A 510 -5.50 0.75 28.29
C ALA A 510 -4.30 0.70 27.33
N ASP A 511 -3.88 -0.51 26.93
CA ASP A 511 -2.96 -0.79 25.83
C ASP A 511 -3.74 -1.63 24.82
N ALA A 512 -4.00 -1.07 23.64
CA ALA A 512 -4.79 -1.72 22.59
C ALA A 512 -4.28 -3.12 22.20
N PHE A 513 -2.97 -3.36 22.32
CA PHE A 513 -2.31 -4.59 21.91
C PHE A 513 -2.36 -5.72 22.96
N GLN A 514 -2.75 -5.43 24.19
CA GLN A 514 -2.84 -6.44 25.25
C GLN A 514 -4.23 -7.08 25.26
N LEU A 515 -4.28 -8.40 25.44
CA LEU A 515 -5.53 -9.12 25.58
C LEU A 515 -6.17 -8.79 26.94
N GLY A 516 -7.25 -8.01 26.91
CA GLY A 516 -8.07 -7.70 28.09
C GLY A 516 -9.42 -8.42 28.05
N LYS A 517 -10.02 -8.65 29.22
CA LYS A 517 -11.39 -9.16 29.36
C LYS A 517 -12.36 -8.02 29.59
N PHE A 518 -13.41 -7.95 28.77
CA PHE A 518 -14.49 -6.99 28.98
C PHE A 518 -15.44 -7.48 30.08
N PRO A 519 -15.88 -6.62 31.03
CA PRO A 519 -15.53 -5.20 31.18
C PRO A 519 -14.29 -4.92 32.06
N GLN A 520 -13.69 -5.92 32.72
CA GLN A 520 -12.74 -5.70 33.82
C GLN A 520 -11.46 -4.94 33.42
N ASP A 521 -10.90 -5.23 32.24
CA ASP A 521 -9.64 -4.65 31.77
C ASP A 521 -9.86 -3.43 30.84
N PHE A 522 -11.12 -3.08 30.60
CA PHE A 522 -11.54 -1.98 29.72
C PHE A 522 -11.82 -0.71 30.53
N LYS A 523 -11.70 0.44 29.87
CA LYS A 523 -11.89 1.77 30.48
C LYS A 523 -12.71 2.66 29.57
N HIS A 524 -13.64 3.42 30.15
CA HIS A 524 -14.36 4.46 29.42
C HIS A 524 -13.39 5.48 28.81
N CYS A 525 -13.67 5.91 27.58
CA CYS A 525 -12.77 6.72 26.77
C CYS A 525 -12.35 8.06 27.42
N ASP A 526 -13.14 8.63 28.33
CA ASP A 526 -12.73 9.82 29.10
C ASP A 526 -11.50 9.59 30.00
N ASN A 527 -11.26 8.34 30.38
CA ASN A 527 -10.12 7.92 31.22
C ASN A 527 -8.90 7.48 30.40
N ILE A 528 -8.95 7.59 29.07
CA ILE A 528 -7.82 7.31 28.17
C ILE A 528 -7.13 8.63 27.82
N PRO A 529 -5.86 8.87 28.25
CA PRO A 529 -5.20 10.17 28.10
C PRO A 529 -5.20 10.74 26.67
N GLY A 530 -5.65 11.99 26.55
CA GLY A 530 -5.54 12.79 25.33
C GLY A 530 -4.23 13.57 25.22
N MET A 531 -4.01 14.14 24.04
CA MET A 531 -2.91 15.06 23.73
C MET A 531 -3.43 16.49 23.81
N ASN A 532 -2.79 17.39 24.58
CA ASN A 532 -3.18 18.79 24.57
C ASN A 532 -2.58 19.53 23.36
N LEU A 533 -3.44 19.93 22.41
CA LEU A 533 -3.01 20.64 21.20
C LEU A 533 -2.66 22.12 21.43
N GLU A 534 -2.89 22.68 22.63
CA GLU A 534 -2.38 24.02 23.00
C GLU A 534 -0.84 24.12 22.87
N ALA A 535 -0.11 23.01 22.98
CA ALA A 535 1.33 22.96 22.74
C ALA A 535 1.74 23.23 21.26
N TRP A 536 0.78 23.28 20.32
CA TRP A 536 0.99 23.67 18.93
C TRP A 536 0.44 25.07 18.60
N GLN A 537 0.02 25.85 19.61
CA GLN A 537 -0.37 27.24 19.39
C GLN A 537 0.87 28.09 19.05
N GLU A 538 1.02 28.48 17.78
CA GLU A 538 2.07 29.41 17.36
C GLU A 538 1.74 30.84 17.82
N PHE A 539 2.66 31.46 18.55
CA PHE A 539 2.58 32.85 19.01
C PHE A 539 3.48 33.74 18.15
N TYR A 540 2.88 34.50 17.25
CA TYR A 540 3.60 35.53 16.48
C TYR A 540 4.06 36.64 17.42
N GLN A 541 5.37 36.85 17.54
CA GLN A 541 5.89 38.10 18.08
C GLN A 541 5.70 39.18 17.01
N GLU A 542 5.04 40.28 17.37
CA GLU A 542 4.94 41.45 16.48
C GLU A 542 6.30 42.13 16.40
N GLU A 543 7.11 41.76 15.41
CA GLU A 543 8.21 42.61 14.95
C GLU A 543 7.60 43.92 14.45
N GLU A 544 7.77 45.02 15.21
CA GLU A 544 7.14 46.34 14.97
C GLU A 544 7.29 46.87 13.53
N ILE A 545 8.32 46.39 12.82
CA ILE A 545 8.69 46.79 11.46
C ILE A 545 7.88 46.04 10.38
N CYS A 546 7.50 44.78 10.64
CA CYS A 546 6.91 43.88 9.63
C CYS A 546 5.46 43.50 9.92
N GLY A 547 5.04 43.53 11.19
CA GLY A 547 3.66 43.21 11.59
C GLY A 547 3.21 41.79 11.25
N THR A 548 1.90 41.53 11.38
CA THR A 548 1.33 40.22 11.08
C THR A 548 1.27 39.96 9.56
N PRO A 549 1.65 38.75 9.07
CA PRO A 549 1.56 38.44 7.65
C PRO A 549 0.09 38.45 7.18
N LYS A 550 -0.17 38.98 5.98
CA LYS A 550 -1.52 39.03 5.42
C LYS A 550 -2.00 37.61 5.09
N SER A 551 -3.20 37.25 5.55
CA SER A 551 -3.89 36.02 5.11
C SER A 551 -4.31 36.15 3.64
N VAL A 552 -4.26 35.05 2.89
CA VAL A 552 -4.55 34.98 1.45
C VAL A 552 -5.80 34.12 1.24
N GLU A 553 -6.75 34.60 0.44
CA GLU A 553 -7.98 33.85 0.18
C GLU A 553 -7.68 32.59 -0.64
N ASN A 554 -8.11 31.42 -0.15
CA ASN A 554 -7.79 30.09 -0.71
C ASN A 554 -6.28 29.76 -0.67
N GLY A 555 -5.53 30.36 0.25
CA GLY A 555 -4.16 30.01 0.58
C GLY A 555 -3.94 29.91 2.08
N ASP A 556 -2.68 29.68 2.46
CA ASP A 556 -2.20 29.69 3.84
C ASP A 556 -0.72 30.14 3.87
N PHE A 557 -0.13 30.32 5.06
CA PHE A 557 1.28 30.66 5.19
C PHE A 557 1.96 30.01 6.40
N VAL A 558 3.26 29.73 6.27
CA VAL A 558 4.10 29.23 7.35
C VAL A 558 5.14 30.30 7.71
N TYR A 559 5.13 30.74 8.96
CA TYR A 559 6.13 31.66 9.52
C TYR A 559 7.37 30.89 9.99
N CYS A 560 8.54 31.47 9.72
CA CYS A 560 9.84 30.83 9.91
C CYS A 560 10.91 31.87 10.30
N SER A 561 11.41 31.82 11.53
CA SER A 561 12.56 32.63 11.95
C SER A 561 13.80 31.75 12.05
N GLU A 562 14.71 31.88 11.09
CA GLU A 562 16.03 31.23 11.09
C GLU A 562 17.12 32.30 11.25
N PHE A 563 18.03 32.14 12.21
CA PHE A 563 19.16 33.04 12.47
C PHE A 563 18.80 34.55 12.57
N GLY A 564 17.63 34.87 13.13
CA GLY A 564 17.15 36.26 13.24
C GLY A 564 16.65 36.86 11.93
N LYS A 565 16.44 36.06 10.89
CA LYS A 565 15.70 36.44 9.68
C LYS A 565 14.31 35.83 9.73
N SER A 566 13.32 36.69 9.95
CA SER A 566 11.92 36.30 9.92
C SER A 566 11.41 36.26 8.48
N THR A 567 10.95 35.09 8.06
CA THR A 567 10.48 34.77 6.71
C THR A 567 9.11 34.11 6.77
N VAL A 568 8.35 34.25 5.69
CA VAL A 568 7.02 33.66 5.55
C VAL A 568 6.94 32.97 4.20
N THR A 569 6.54 31.70 4.18
CA THR A 569 6.35 30.94 2.94
C THR A 569 4.86 30.71 2.73
N TYR A 570 4.32 31.21 1.62
CA TYR A 570 2.91 31.12 1.25
C TYR A 570 2.64 29.88 0.39
N SER A 571 1.47 29.29 0.56
CA SER A 571 0.97 28.19 -0.25
C SER A 571 -0.50 28.39 -0.64
N CYS A 572 -0.95 27.67 -1.66
CA CYS A 572 -2.34 27.67 -2.08
C CYS A 572 -3.04 26.36 -1.73
N GLN A 573 -4.35 26.44 -1.53
CA GLN A 573 -5.23 25.29 -1.41
C GLN A 573 -5.37 24.60 -2.77
N TYR A 574 -5.80 23.33 -2.78
CA TYR A 574 -5.99 22.56 -4.02
C TYR A 574 -6.95 23.29 -4.98
N GLY A 575 -6.68 23.20 -6.28
CA GLY A 575 -7.42 23.94 -7.31
C GLY A 575 -6.96 25.38 -7.53
N PHE A 576 -5.96 25.86 -6.79
CA PHE A 576 -5.38 27.21 -6.95
C PHE A 576 -3.86 27.16 -7.14
N ARG A 577 -3.34 28.06 -7.98
CA ARG A 577 -1.90 28.29 -8.17
C ARG A 577 -1.49 29.63 -7.58
N LEU A 578 -0.27 29.70 -7.05
CA LEU A 578 0.25 30.91 -6.41
C LEU A 578 0.74 31.92 -7.47
N GLN A 579 0.27 33.17 -7.37
CA GLN A 579 0.75 34.29 -8.18
C GLN A 579 1.40 35.34 -7.28
N GLY A 580 2.72 35.46 -7.35
CA GLY A 580 3.53 36.39 -6.56
C GLY A 580 4.83 35.74 -6.09
N ALA A 581 5.44 36.29 -5.04
CA ALA A 581 6.57 35.66 -4.37
C ALA A 581 6.09 34.57 -3.40
N GLU A 582 6.61 33.35 -3.53
CA GLU A 582 6.33 32.24 -2.59
C GLU A 582 6.87 32.54 -1.19
N GLN A 583 8.09 33.07 -1.10
CA GLN A 583 8.75 33.41 0.16
C GLN A 583 8.90 34.92 0.31
N LEU A 584 8.32 35.47 1.37
CA LEU A 584 8.54 36.82 1.84
C LEU A 584 9.60 36.80 2.96
N THR A 585 10.40 37.87 3.04
CA THR A 585 11.43 38.07 4.05
C THR A 585 11.23 39.43 4.69
N CYS A 586 11.18 39.48 6.02
CA CYS A 586 11.13 40.72 6.79
C CYS A 586 12.46 41.48 6.63
N THR A 587 12.36 42.80 6.48
CA THR A 587 13.50 43.70 6.36
C THR A 587 13.26 44.93 7.23
N ASN A 588 14.29 45.78 7.40
CA ASN A 588 14.22 47.05 8.12
C ASN A 588 13.21 48.08 7.52
N LYS A 589 12.43 47.70 6.50
CA LYS A 589 11.36 48.49 5.85
C LYS A 589 10.02 47.75 5.76
N GLY A 590 9.86 46.63 6.45
CA GLY A 590 8.74 45.71 6.29
C GLY A 590 9.08 44.52 5.39
N TRP A 591 8.06 43.80 4.94
CA TRP A 591 8.21 42.68 4.00
C TRP A 591 8.81 43.13 2.66
N ASN A 592 9.71 42.32 2.10
CA ASN A 592 10.39 42.61 0.82
C ASN A 592 9.48 42.57 -0.42
N PHE A 593 8.34 41.88 -0.34
CA PHE A 593 7.33 41.77 -1.39
C PHE A 593 5.92 41.90 -0.79
N GLU A 594 4.92 42.17 -1.62
CA GLU A 594 3.52 42.02 -1.22
C GLU A 594 3.14 40.54 -1.11
N ALA A 595 2.14 40.23 -0.28
CA ALA A 595 1.63 38.86 -0.14
C ALA A 595 1.04 38.37 -1.48
N PRO A 596 1.35 37.14 -1.91
CA PRO A 596 0.88 36.58 -3.17
C PRO A 596 -0.63 36.31 -3.17
N VAL A 597 -1.19 36.04 -4.35
CA VAL A 597 -2.61 35.71 -4.53
C VAL A 597 -2.76 34.28 -5.05
N CYS A 598 -3.68 33.52 -4.45
CA CYS A 598 -4.07 32.21 -4.96
C CYS A 598 -5.15 32.38 -6.05
N ILE A 599 -4.77 32.13 -7.29
CA ILE A 599 -5.65 32.22 -8.46
C ILE A 599 -6.09 30.83 -8.91
N ASP A 600 -7.33 30.76 -9.38
CA ASP A 600 -8.00 29.54 -9.84
C ASP A 600 -7.20 28.82 -10.94
N ILE A 601 -7.12 27.48 -10.86
CA ILE A 601 -6.57 26.63 -11.93
C ILE A 601 -7.74 26.13 -12.77
N ASN A 602 -7.77 26.49 -14.05
CA ASN A 602 -8.75 25.93 -14.98
C ASN A 602 -8.31 24.53 -15.42
N GLU A 603 -8.75 23.47 -14.73
CA GLU A 603 -8.33 22.10 -15.10
C GLU A 603 -8.89 21.68 -16.47
N CYS A 604 -9.95 22.34 -16.95
CA CYS A 604 -10.54 22.09 -18.28
C CYS A 604 -9.65 22.52 -19.45
N GLU A 605 -8.57 23.28 -19.21
CA GLU A 605 -7.58 23.65 -20.24
C GLU A 605 -6.46 22.59 -20.41
N ASN A 606 -6.48 21.49 -19.64
CA ASN A 606 -5.48 20.42 -19.76
C ASN A 606 -5.74 19.51 -20.96
N GLU A 607 -5.11 19.81 -22.10
CA GLU A 607 -5.18 18.99 -23.32
C GLU A 607 -4.49 17.62 -23.21
N ILE A 608 -3.54 17.45 -22.27
CA ILE A 608 -2.72 16.24 -22.14
C ILE A 608 -3.45 15.15 -21.35
N ASN A 609 -4.10 15.54 -20.25
CA ASN A 609 -4.95 14.68 -19.42
C ASN A 609 -6.24 15.45 -19.08
N PRO A 610 -7.22 15.51 -20.00
CA PRO A 610 -8.47 16.23 -19.77
C PRO A 610 -9.24 15.60 -18.58
N PRO A 611 -9.74 16.41 -17.63
CA PRO A 611 -10.28 15.91 -16.37
C PRO A 611 -11.72 15.36 -16.48
N CYS A 612 -12.33 15.49 -17.67
CA CYS A 612 -13.66 14.98 -18.00
C CYS A 612 -13.58 14.00 -19.17
N SER A 613 -14.59 13.13 -19.29
CA SER A 613 -14.74 12.23 -20.44
C SER A 613 -14.88 13.03 -21.76
N PRO A 614 -14.40 12.55 -22.91
CA PRO A 614 -14.70 13.15 -24.21
C PRO A 614 -16.20 13.28 -24.53
N SER A 615 -17.05 12.52 -23.83
CA SER A 615 -18.51 12.62 -23.91
C SER A 615 -19.14 13.68 -23.01
N THR A 616 -18.35 14.45 -22.25
CA THR A 616 -18.85 15.47 -21.31
C THR A 616 -18.10 16.80 -21.43
N LYS A 617 -18.85 17.91 -21.35
CA LYS A 617 -18.29 19.26 -21.40
C LYS A 617 -17.76 19.65 -20.03
N CYS A 618 -16.44 19.77 -19.91
CA CYS A 618 -15.81 20.34 -18.72
C CYS A 618 -16.22 21.82 -18.54
N ILE A 619 -16.50 22.20 -17.30
CA ILE A 619 -16.77 23.57 -16.84
C ILE A 619 -15.97 23.80 -15.57
N ASN A 620 -15.06 24.77 -15.63
CA ASN A 620 -14.28 25.20 -14.49
C ASN A 620 -15.16 25.82 -13.39
N THR A 621 -14.81 25.62 -12.13
CA THR A 621 -15.42 26.29 -10.96
C THR A 621 -14.34 26.64 -9.94
N LYS A 622 -14.62 27.59 -9.04
CA LYS A 622 -13.60 28.10 -8.11
C LYS A 622 -13.05 26.97 -7.22
N GLY A 623 -11.80 26.56 -7.45
CA GLY A 623 -11.08 25.48 -6.78
C GLY A 623 -11.36 24.05 -7.25
N SER A 624 -12.12 23.84 -8.35
CA SER A 624 -12.40 22.50 -8.91
C SER A 624 -13.17 22.54 -10.23
N TYR A 625 -13.21 21.45 -10.99
CA TYR A 625 -14.03 21.34 -12.22
C TYR A 625 -15.36 20.56 -12.03
N LYS A 626 -16.28 20.75 -12.98
CA LYS A 626 -17.50 19.93 -13.17
C LYS A 626 -17.61 19.47 -14.62
N CYS A 627 -18.17 18.29 -14.84
CA CYS A 627 -18.45 17.79 -16.19
C CYS A 627 -19.97 17.82 -16.45
N LEU A 628 -20.43 18.61 -17.41
CA LEU A 628 -21.83 18.64 -17.85
C LEU A 628 -22.04 17.85 -19.15
N HIS A 629 -23.29 17.67 -19.55
CA HIS A 629 -23.66 16.80 -20.66
C HIS A 629 -24.20 17.57 -21.86
N THR A 630 -24.11 16.92 -23.02
CA THR A 630 -24.90 17.23 -24.21
C THR A 630 -25.97 16.15 -24.37
N ASP A 631 -27.22 16.53 -24.62
CA ASP A 631 -28.30 15.57 -24.90
C ASP A 631 -27.98 14.66 -26.10
N PRO A 632 -28.50 13.41 -26.17
CA PRO A 632 -29.62 12.85 -25.39
C PRO A 632 -29.19 11.93 -24.22
N TYR A 633 -28.08 12.23 -23.55
CA TYR A 633 -27.49 11.39 -22.50
C TYR A 633 -27.86 11.86 -21.08
N LYS A 634 -28.21 10.92 -20.19
CA LYS A 634 -28.46 11.21 -18.77
C LYS A 634 -27.16 11.21 -17.98
N LEU A 635 -27.11 12.09 -16.98
CA LEU A 635 -26.04 12.14 -15.98
C LEU A 635 -26.03 10.84 -15.18
N SER A 636 -24.95 10.06 -15.29
CA SER A 636 -24.67 9.00 -14.31
C SER A 636 -24.50 9.63 -12.94
N GLU A 637 -24.71 8.86 -11.87
CA GLU A 637 -24.65 9.41 -10.53
C GLU A 637 -23.27 9.99 -10.14
N ASP A 638 -22.20 9.70 -10.90
CA ASP A 638 -20.85 10.25 -10.70
C ASP A 638 -20.73 11.76 -10.97
N GLY A 639 -21.66 12.35 -11.72
CA GLY A 639 -21.53 13.74 -12.18
C GLY A 639 -20.40 13.96 -13.20
N ARG A 640 -19.92 12.89 -13.85
CA ARG A 640 -18.77 12.88 -14.78
C ARG A 640 -19.01 12.11 -16.09
N THR A 641 -19.98 11.20 -16.13
CA THR A 641 -20.21 10.23 -17.22
C THR A 641 -21.61 10.33 -17.83
N CYS A 642 -21.68 10.31 -19.17
CA CYS A 642 -22.91 10.16 -19.97
C CYS A 642 -23.40 8.70 -20.02
N LEU A 643 -24.62 8.43 -19.55
CA LEU A 643 -25.35 7.19 -19.83
C LEU A 643 -26.40 7.42 -20.93
N GLY A 644 -26.38 6.58 -21.97
CA GLY A 644 -27.36 6.66 -23.05
C GLY A 644 -28.74 6.16 -22.62
N ASN A 645 -29.81 6.84 -23.02
CA ASN A 645 -31.17 6.31 -22.86
C ASN A 645 -31.35 5.06 -23.73
N ALA A 646 -31.40 3.88 -23.11
CA ALA A 646 -31.60 2.59 -23.78
C ALA A 646 -33.05 2.36 -24.24
N HIS A 647 -33.62 3.31 -25.00
CA HIS A 647 -34.97 3.24 -25.57
C HIS A 647 -35.07 4.01 -26.90
N PHE A 648 -34.49 3.46 -27.97
CA PHE A 648 -35.02 3.61 -29.32
C PHE A 648 -34.62 2.41 -30.19
N LEU A 649 -35.52 1.43 -30.29
CA LEU A 649 -35.57 0.56 -31.46
C LEU A 649 -36.05 1.40 -32.65
N PHE A 650 -35.36 1.34 -33.78
CA PHE A 650 -35.81 2.02 -35.01
C PHE A 650 -37.13 1.39 -35.50
N PRO A 651 -38.22 2.17 -35.67
CA PRO A 651 -39.38 1.70 -36.40
C PRO A 651 -39.04 1.65 -37.89
N VAL A 652 -38.95 0.44 -38.46
CA VAL A 652 -38.79 0.27 -39.91
C VAL A 652 -40.12 0.61 -40.58
N SER A 653 -40.26 1.84 -41.07
CA SER A 653 -41.37 2.25 -41.92
C SER A 653 -41.21 1.62 -43.31
N ALA A 654 -41.93 0.53 -43.57
CA ALA A 654 -41.95 -0.09 -44.88
C ALA A 654 -42.68 0.81 -45.90
N ASN A 655 -41.93 1.41 -46.84
CA ASN A 655 -42.18 1.33 -48.29
C ASN A 655 -41.17 2.13 -49.12
N THR A 656 -40.87 1.62 -50.33
CA THR A 656 -40.14 2.29 -51.44
C THR A 656 -38.78 2.88 -51.08
N LEU A 657 -37.66 2.19 -51.35
CA LEU A 657 -37.29 1.85 -52.73
C LEU A 657 -36.90 0.38 -52.94
N VAL A 658 -36.98 -0.06 -54.20
CA VAL A 658 -36.78 -1.45 -54.63
C VAL A 658 -35.38 -1.63 -55.25
N MET A 659 -34.82 -2.83 -55.08
CA MET A 659 -33.60 -3.38 -55.72
C MET A 659 -32.22 -2.83 -55.31
N THR A 660 -31.54 -3.69 -54.54
CA THR A 660 -30.12 -4.10 -54.70
C THR A 660 -29.01 -3.05 -54.59
N CYS A 661 -28.22 -3.16 -53.52
CA CYS A 661 -26.78 -3.33 -53.67
C CYS A 661 -26.27 -4.40 -52.69
N GLY A 662 -25.31 -5.23 -53.09
CA GLY A 662 -24.94 -6.44 -52.37
C GLY A 662 -23.51 -6.45 -51.81
N ILE A 663 -23.42 -6.60 -50.48
CA ILE A 663 -22.46 -7.48 -49.78
C ILE A 663 -20.95 -7.14 -49.89
N THR A 664 -20.49 -6.37 -48.89
CA THR A 664 -19.28 -6.56 -48.05
C THR A 664 -17.83 -6.61 -48.59
N LEU A 665 -16.95 -5.94 -47.81
CA LEU A 665 -15.57 -6.29 -47.41
C LEU A 665 -14.46 -6.55 -48.46
N SER A 666 -13.38 -5.78 -48.33
CA SER A 666 -11.98 -6.27 -48.16
C SER A 666 -11.14 -5.13 -47.57
N LEU A 667 -10.48 -5.31 -46.42
CA LEU A 667 -9.16 -5.95 -46.19
C LEU A 667 -7.97 -5.19 -46.81
N ILE A 668 -7.00 -4.86 -45.95
CA ILE A 668 -5.71 -4.25 -46.33
C ILE A 668 -4.73 -5.36 -46.72
N ILE A 669 -4.18 -5.28 -47.93
CA ILE A 669 -2.97 -6.02 -48.34
C ILE A 669 -1.99 -5.04 -48.99
N ASN A 670 -0.69 -5.30 -48.83
CA ASN A 670 0.40 -4.36 -49.07
C ASN A 670 0.82 -4.27 -50.56
N CYS A 671 1.60 -3.24 -50.90
CA CYS A 671 1.92 -2.85 -52.29
C CYS A 671 2.75 -3.87 -53.09
N ARG A 672 2.46 -4.04 -54.39
CA ARG A 672 3.41 -3.76 -55.50
C ARG A 672 2.81 -3.85 -56.91
N LYS A 673 3.46 -3.19 -57.87
CA LYS A 673 3.17 -3.23 -59.33
C LYS A 673 3.58 -4.58 -59.96
N LYS A 674 2.77 -5.13 -60.87
CA LYS A 674 3.15 -5.33 -62.28
C LYS A 674 1.97 -5.73 -63.20
N THR A 675 2.25 -5.79 -64.50
CA THR A 675 1.35 -5.83 -65.66
C THR A 675 1.06 -7.24 -66.20
N GLU A 676 0.12 -7.30 -67.15
CA GLU A 676 -0.05 -8.27 -68.26
C GLU A 676 -0.73 -9.66 -68.03
N ASN A 677 -1.94 -9.75 -68.59
CA ASN A 677 -2.52 -10.77 -69.50
C ASN A 677 -2.56 -12.31 -69.26
N ASP A 678 -3.72 -12.85 -69.70
CA ASP A 678 -3.98 -14.11 -70.42
C ASP A 678 -4.37 -15.47 -69.73
N ASN A 679 -5.62 -15.86 -70.03
CA ASN A 679 -6.12 -17.18 -70.49
C ASN A 679 -6.13 -18.45 -69.60
N SER A 680 -7.32 -18.70 -69.02
CA SER A 680 -8.09 -19.98 -69.17
C SER A 680 -7.67 -21.19 -68.27
N PRO A 681 -8.38 -22.36 -68.26
CA PRO A 681 -9.38 -22.56 -67.20
C PRO A 681 -9.45 -23.95 -66.49
N ALA A 682 -10.18 -23.95 -65.36
CA ALA A 682 -11.02 -25.02 -64.78
C ALA A 682 -10.44 -26.36 -64.23
N LYS A 683 -10.82 -26.69 -62.98
CA LYS A 683 -11.23 -28.05 -62.55
C LYS A 683 -12.12 -28.00 -61.28
N LYS A 684 -12.79 -29.12 -60.95
CA LYS A 684 -13.93 -29.22 -60.01
C LYS A 684 -13.57 -29.77 -58.62
N LEU A 685 -14.47 -29.55 -57.65
CA LEU A 685 -14.60 -30.22 -56.35
C LEU A 685 -16.04 -30.76 -56.18
N PRO A 686 -16.29 -31.96 -55.59
CA PRO A 686 -17.63 -32.51 -55.35
C PRO A 686 -18.16 -32.32 -53.91
N SER A 687 -19.39 -32.79 -53.67
CA SER A 687 -20.26 -32.54 -52.51
C SER A 687 -20.24 -33.61 -51.40
N CYS A 688 -20.82 -33.31 -50.23
CA CYS A 688 -21.63 -34.27 -49.46
C CYS A 688 -22.80 -33.59 -48.70
N LYS A 689 -23.66 -34.36 -47.99
CA LYS A 689 -25.00 -33.95 -47.51
C LYS A 689 -25.23 -34.06 -45.98
N GLN A 690 -26.32 -33.40 -45.53
CA GLN A 690 -27.14 -33.68 -44.32
C GLN A 690 -27.64 -35.16 -44.26
N THR A 691 -28.22 -35.68 -43.17
CA THR A 691 -28.92 -35.10 -41.97
C THR A 691 -28.25 -35.53 -40.63
N ASP A 692 -28.81 -35.63 -39.41
CA ASP A 692 -30.19 -35.60 -38.86
C ASP A 692 -30.26 -35.39 -37.31
N VAL A 693 -31.47 -35.42 -36.74
CA VAL A 693 -31.91 -35.53 -35.32
C VAL A 693 -31.92 -34.25 -34.43
N PHE A 694 -33.10 -34.01 -33.83
CA PHE A 694 -33.45 -33.00 -32.81
C PHE A 694 -33.56 -33.62 -31.39
N HIS A 695 -33.48 -32.81 -30.32
CA HIS A 695 -34.60 -32.67 -29.36
C HIS A 695 -34.48 -31.46 -28.39
N ASP A 696 -35.65 -31.01 -27.93
CA ASP A 696 -35.98 -30.19 -26.74
C ASP A 696 -35.32 -28.81 -26.50
N MET A 697 -36.01 -27.78 -27.01
CA MET A 697 -35.95 -26.39 -26.53
C MET A 697 -37.37 -25.81 -26.33
N THR A 698 -38.18 -26.38 -25.42
CA THR A 698 -39.52 -25.83 -25.08
C THR A 698 -39.97 -26.14 -23.63
N TYR A 699 -39.27 -25.60 -22.62
CA TYR A 699 -39.87 -25.33 -21.30
C TYR A 699 -39.12 -24.18 -20.57
N ILE A 700 -39.68 -23.65 -19.48
CA ILE A 700 -39.15 -22.49 -18.73
C ILE A 700 -39.12 -21.18 -19.55
N GLN A 701 -40.26 -20.83 -20.18
CA GLN A 701 -40.59 -19.43 -20.51
C GLN A 701 -41.71 -18.88 -19.59
N SER A 702 -41.91 -19.53 -18.44
CA SER A 702 -43.05 -19.38 -17.53
C SER A 702 -42.69 -19.11 -16.06
N ILE A 703 -41.40 -18.94 -15.73
CA ILE A 703 -40.92 -18.71 -14.34
C ILE A 703 -40.08 -17.42 -14.24
N PHE A 704 -40.54 -16.33 -14.86
CA PHE A 704 -39.90 -15.00 -14.73
C PHE A 704 -40.90 -13.82 -14.54
N GLN A 705 -42.19 -14.09 -14.35
CA GLN A 705 -43.20 -13.06 -13.99
C GLN A 705 -43.62 -13.07 -12.50
N LEU A 706 -42.90 -13.80 -11.63
CA LEU A 706 -43.33 -14.04 -10.25
C LEU A 706 -42.25 -13.75 -9.19
N TRP A 707 -41.39 -12.75 -9.45
CA TRP A 707 -40.48 -12.18 -8.45
C TRP A 707 -40.27 -10.66 -8.59
N PHE A 708 -41.35 -9.92 -8.85
CA PHE A 708 -41.36 -8.44 -8.84
C PHE A 708 -42.61 -7.86 -8.16
N ARG A 709 -42.90 -8.36 -6.96
CA ARG A 709 -43.76 -7.76 -5.92
C ARG A 709 -43.27 -8.26 -4.56
N THR A 710 -43.23 -7.38 -3.57
CA THR A 710 -42.61 -7.55 -2.23
C THR A 710 -41.15 -8.05 -2.29
N THR A 711 -40.14 -7.20 -2.11
CA THR A 711 -40.03 -5.95 -1.32
C THR A 711 -39.48 -4.77 -2.10
#